data_AF-A0A2H6EV03-F1
#
_entry.id   AF-A0A2H6EV03-F1
#
_cell.length_a   1.000
_cell.length_b   1.000
_cell.length_c   1.000
_cell.angle_alpha   90.00
_cell.angle_beta   90.00
_cell.angle_gamma   90.00
#
_symmetry.space_group_name_H-M   'P 1'
#
loop_
_entity.id
_entity.type
_entity.pdbx_description
1 polymer ?
#
loop_
_entity_poly.entity_id
_entity_poly.type
_entity_poly.pdbx_seq_one_letter_code
_entity_poly.pdbx_strand_id
1 'polypeptide(L)'
;MQKVSLCFACALLLFGISIPASHAQSPKAQIIIESLSPIQLAERNWTTSPSGGLSNVGKGELVYLSGHNLSSDPVTAYNWSLQSVPGGSNAVLDSTDTQWTTFRPDTTGSFVVKLEITTASGTADTTVTITSAKYVGVGGIAGLPSDPSKGQCSLCHAEKTTEWQGTGHATMFQEAIDGLKSSHYASYCIVCHTVGYDTDSTAVNGGFDDVAKDLGWTFPAVLQAGNWDSLVTNYPALAQKANIQCENCHGPGSLHKGNTSNIAVSIEEGVCAKCHGEEPYHRRSLQWSRSAHAVGVSFAANRESCAQCHSGYGFIHKIDPNSSLEKTTGFPQTTCAVCHDPHSAGVEHQLRTEADVTLMNGDVVSFGGAGKLCMNCHHARQDADSYSNAYHSHYGPHHSPQADMLAGTNAVTFGMNIPSSNHKNVVKDACVTCHMGATPAAGEPGHDYVGAHTFAMDWTNPQDSTQQVDNVTPCQTCHGNITSFDDIMAKKDYDGDGVIESAQDEVAGLLDNVGKLLPPLGDPKVTESSAYTPVQLKAAYNYEFVKNDGSYGVHNFQYAVNLLKVSYEALTTGSIGAGTITSITDVPNDQGKKVRVIWTKFGGDGVGVNPIQLYALWRRVDDRTNGTDRKDIPVYESLESVPLNLITAQAGARVMIDGQLWDFAGSVPASAQKEYSDIVPTLFDSTKAKGMYWSVFRISGLTKIPAVYTTSAPDSGYSVDNLSPMVPGDIIATETETGAVLNWNKPVDKDFNYFAIYRSTTSGFNPANTEPYATTTENKFTDSNVAVGNSYYYRLAAFDFSGNESAFSEQITLTITNVKDAPKAAIPTQFVLEQNFPNPFNPSTKITFGLPSSEQTTIAIYNLLGAKVRLLASGKFSAGYHSIVWDGRDNRGRVVGPGIYLYRLQSGSRILVNKMIFMK
;
A
#
# COMPACT_ATOMS: atom_id res chain seq x y z
N MET A 1 0.20 28.57 15.68
CA MET A 1 -1.16 29.10 15.37
C MET A 1 -2.07 28.91 16.58
N GLN A 2 -2.97 29.87 16.84
CA GLN A 2 -3.71 30.06 18.10
C GLN A 2 -4.45 28.79 18.59
N LYS A 3 -3.88 28.11 19.60
CA LYS A 3 -4.52 26.99 20.31
C LYS A 3 -5.52 27.54 21.34
N VAL A 4 -6.74 27.02 21.27
CA VAL A 4 -7.85 27.30 22.18
C VAL A 4 -7.54 26.69 23.55
N SER A 5 -7.21 27.53 24.54
CA SER A 5 -7.20 27.14 25.95
C SER A 5 -8.63 26.93 26.44
N LEU A 6 -9.01 25.68 26.75
CA LEU A 6 -10.19 25.41 27.57
C LEU A 6 -9.83 25.74 29.04
N CYS A 7 -9.95 27.02 29.38
CA CYS A 7 -10.03 27.46 30.77
C CYS A 7 -11.51 27.44 31.17
N PHE A 8 -11.86 26.58 32.13
CA PHE A 8 -13.18 26.60 32.77
C PHE A 8 -13.33 27.89 33.57
N ALA A 9 -13.87 28.92 32.92
CA ALA A 9 -14.34 30.14 33.57
C ALA A 9 -15.67 30.55 32.93
N CYS A 10 -16.76 30.28 33.65
CA CYS A 10 -18.09 30.79 33.33
C CYS A 10 -18.07 32.32 33.35
N ALA A 11 -18.18 32.96 32.19
CA ALA A 11 -18.46 34.39 32.07
C ALA A 11 -19.76 34.58 31.28
N LEU A 12 -20.83 34.95 32.00
CA LEU A 12 -22.09 35.43 31.43
C LEU A 12 -21.85 36.70 30.60
N LEU A 13 -22.27 36.68 29.34
CA LEU A 13 -22.54 37.89 28.56
C LEU A 13 -24.01 37.89 28.14
N LEU A 14 -24.73 38.84 28.73
CA LEU A 14 -26.13 39.17 28.50
C LEU A 14 -26.38 39.58 27.04
N PHE A 15 -27.07 38.74 26.28
CA PHE A 15 -27.88 39.17 25.16
C PHE A 15 -29.36 38.89 25.48
N GLY A 16 -30.14 39.96 25.58
CA GLY A 16 -31.57 39.93 25.82
C GLY A 16 -32.30 39.32 24.62
N ILE A 17 -32.43 38.01 24.64
CA ILE A 17 -33.43 37.25 23.88
C ILE A 17 -34.41 36.75 24.93
N SER A 18 -35.68 37.09 24.79
CA SER A 18 -36.76 36.56 25.61
C SER A 18 -36.90 35.05 25.35
N ILE A 19 -36.16 34.26 26.14
CA ILE A 19 -36.27 32.80 26.18
C ILE A 19 -37.65 32.47 26.78
N PRO A 20 -38.51 31.67 26.12
CA PRO A 20 -39.70 31.15 26.77
C PRO A 20 -39.26 30.33 27.98
N ALA A 21 -39.80 30.63 29.16
CA ALA A 21 -39.45 29.99 30.43
C ALA A 21 -39.19 28.49 30.25
N SER A 22 -37.92 28.09 30.44
CA SER A 22 -37.53 26.69 30.47
C SER A 22 -38.40 26.01 31.52
N HIS A 23 -39.19 25.02 31.10
CA HIS A 23 -39.95 24.20 32.04
C HIS A 23 -38.93 23.53 32.95
N ALA A 24 -38.89 23.93 34.23
CA ALA A 24 -38.03 23.31 35.23
C ALA A 24 -38.31 21.80 35.24
N GLN A 25 -37.31 21.00 34.89
CA GLN A 25 -37.46 19.56 34.84
C GLN A 25 -37.47 19.02 36.26
N SER A 26 -38.48 18.21 36.59
CA SER A 26 -38.57 17.55 37.89
C SER A 26 -37.24 16.87 38.26
N PRO A 27 -36.82 16.95 39.53
CA PRO A 27 -35.54 16.40 39.98
C PRO A 27 -35.47 14.90 39.76
N LYS A 28 -34.25 14.39 39.56
CA LYS A 28 -33.95 12.97 39.36
C LYS A 28 -32.75 12.58 40.21
N ALA A 29 -33.03 12.00 41.38
CA ALA A 29 -32.00 11.56 42.32
C ALA A 29 -31.20 10.37 41.78
N GLN A 30 -29.88 10.40 41.99
CA GLN A 30 -28.99 9.26 41.77
C GLN A 30 -28.04 9.11 42.95
N ILE A 31 -27.83 7.87 43.40
CA ILE A 31 -26.75 7.50 44.32
C ILE A 31 -25.64 6.85 43.50
N ILE A 32 -24.41 7.29 43.70
CA ILE A 32 -23.20 6.67 43.15
C ILE A 32 -22.46 6.01 44.30
N ILE A 33 -22.05 4.74 44.10
CA ILE A 33 -21.11 4.06 44.98
C ILE A 33 -19.72 4.47 44.51
N GLU A 34 -19.04 5.27 45.31
CA GLU A 34 -17.84 5.97 44.88
C GLU A 34 -16.63 5.06 44.97
N SER A 35 -15.90 4.96 43.87
CA SER A 35 -14.56 4.41 43.87
C SER A 35 -13.55 5.52 44.18
N LEU A 36 -12.65 5.26 45.12
CA LEU A 36 -11.63 6.22 45.54
C LEU A 36 -10.27 5.54 45.56
N SER A 37 -9.38 5.98 44.69
CA SER A 37 -7.98 5.56 44.66
C SER A 37 -7.18 6.20 45.81
N PRO A 38 -6.00 5.65 46.17
CA PRO A 38 -5.11 6.28 47.15
C PRO A 38 -4.81 7.75 46.85
N ILE A 39 -4.58 8.10 45.58
CA ILE A 39 -4.33 9.48 45.14
C ILE A 39 -5.57 10.36 45.37
N GLN A 40 -6.76 9.90 45.00
CA GLN A 40 -7.99 10.68 45.18
C GLN A 40 -8.31 10.94 46.66
N LEU A 41 -7.95 10.00 47.54
CA LEU A 41 -8.06 10.18 48.98
C LEU A 41 -7.04 11.21 49.49
N ALA A 42 -5.78 11.12 49.04
CA ALA A 42 -4.73 12.07 49.38
C ALA A 42 -5.08 13.51 48.96
N GLU A 43 -5.59 13.71 47.73
CA GLU A 43 -6.05 15.01 47.22
C GLU A 43 -7.19 15.63 48.06
N ARG A 44 -7.99 14.79 48.72
CA ARG A 44 -9.07 15.20 49.62
C ARG A 44 -8.62 15.38 51.08
N ASN A 45 -7.34 15.12 51.39
CA ASN A 45 -6.82 14.99 52.76
C ASN A 45 -7.58 13.96 53.60
N TRP A 46 -8.04 12.87 52.98
CA TRP A 46 -8.72 11.78 53.67
C TRP A 46 -7.73 10.67 54.01
N THR A 47 -7.67 10.26 55.27
CA THR A 47 -6.77 9.19 55.77
C THR A 47 -7.48 7.84 55.86
N THR A 48 -8.53 7.65 55.07
CA THR A 48 -9.38 6.45 55.03
C THR A 48 -8.90 5.45 53.98
N SER A 49 -9.58 4.32 53.84
CA SER A 49 -9.15 3.21 52.97
C SER A 49 -9.67 3.36 51.53
N PRO A 50 -8.87 3.00 50.51
CA PRO A 50 -9.32 3.00 49.11
C PRO A 50 -10.58 2.14 48.86
N SER A 51 -11.42 2.57 47.92
CA SER A 51 -12.67 1.90 47.55
C SER A 51 -12.69 1.56 46.07
N GLY A 52 -13.13 0.33 45.74
CA GLY A 52 -13.35 -0.10 44.36
C GLY A 52 -14.71 0.31 43.77
N GLY A 53 -15.59 0.93 44.57
CA GLY A 53 -16.94 1.35 44.12
C GLY A 53 -17.93 0.19 43.94
N LEU A 54 -17.70 -0.96 44.58
CA LEU A 54 -18.54 -2.15 44.43
C LEU A 54 -19.76 -2.11 45.35
N SER A 55 -20.86 -2.73 44.90
CA SER A 55 -22.09 -2.88 45.69
C SER A 55 -22.00 -3.99 46.74
N ASN A 56 -21.04 -4.91 46.63
CA ASN A 56 -20.73 -5.89 47.65
C ASN A 56 -19.38 -5.59 48.31
N VAL A 57 -19.37 -5.49 49.63
CA VAL A 57 -18.21 -5.03 50.43
C VAL A 57 -17.99 -5.92 51.63
N GLY A 58 -16.77 -5.89 52.18
CA GLY A 58 -16.42 -6.61 53.40
C GLY A 58 -17.24 -6.14 54.60
N LYS A 59 -17.58 -7.05 55.52
CA LYS A 59 -18.12 -6.65 56.82
C LYS A 59 -17.15 -5.69 57.52
N GLY A 60 -17.62 -4.47 57.78
CA GLY A 60 -16.84 -3.41 58.39
C GLY A 60 -16.01 -2.58 57.41
N GLU A 61 -15.96 -2.93 56.12
CA GLU A 61 -15.28 -2.14 55.08
C GLU A 61 -16.02 -0.82 54.82
N LEU A 62 -15.30 0.28 54.64
CA LEU A 62 -15.89 1.61 54.48
C LEU A 62 -16.53 1.76 53.10
N VAL A 63 -17.79 2.21 53.07
CA VAL A 63 -18.53 2.49 51.84
C VAL A 63 -18.65 3.99 51.65
N TYR A 64 -18.33 4.47 50.45
CA TYR A 64 -18.49 5.88 50.07
C TYR A 64 -19.67 6.04 49.11
N LEU A 65 -20.55 6.97 49.43
CA LEU A 65 -21.73 7.28 48.63
C LEU A 65 -21.79 8.78 48.34
N SER A 66 -22.18 9.12 47.11
CA SER A 66 -22.47 10.50 46.73
C SER A 66 -23.85 10.61 46.08
N GLY A 67 -24.50 11.73 46.34
CA GLY A 67 -25.83 12.06 45.84
C GLY A 67 -25.75 13.06 44.69
N HIS A 68 -26.48 12.80 43.61
CA HIS A 68 -26.51 13.64 42.43
C HIS A 68 -27.94 13.90 41.95
N ASN A 69 -28.14 15.03 41.28
CA ASN A 69 -29.33 15.30 40.50
C ASN A 69 -29.01 15.19 39.01
N LEU A 70 -29.74 14.34 38.30
CA LEU A 70 -29.61 14.18 36.85
C LEU A 70 -30.38 15.26 36.06
N SER A 71 -31.16 16.12 36.72
CA SER A 71 -31.73 17.33 36.11
C SER A 71 -30.82 18.55 36.32
N SER A 72 -31.09 19.64 35.61
CA SER A 72 -30.29 20.87 35.66
C SER A 72 -30.39 21.66 36.97
N ASP A 73 -31.37 21.33 37.81
CA ASP A 73 -31.68 22.12 38.99
C ASP A 73 -30.71 21.79 40.14
N PRO A 74 -30.07 22.81 40.76
CA PRO A 74 -29.18 22.57 41.88
C PRO A 74 -29.90 21.92 43.06
N VAL A 75 -29.21 20.97 43.71
CA VAL A 75 -29.68 20.37 44.97
C VAL A 75 -29.48 21.38 46.09
N THR A 76 -30.55 21.67 46.83
CA THR A 76 -30.55 22.58 47.98
C THR A 76 -30.54 21.85 49.32
N ALA A 77 -30.97 20.59 49.37
CA ALA A 77 -30.86 19.74 50.55
C ALA A 77 -30.72 18.27 50.17
N TYR A 78 -29.94 17.54 50.96
CA TYR A 78 -29.81 16.08 50.92
C TYR A 78 -30.43 15.49 52.18
N ASN A 79 -31.03 14.30 52.06
CA ASN A 79 -31.59 13.56 53.17
C ASN A 79 -31.31 12.06 52.98
N TRP A 80 -30.32 11.55 53.69
CA TRP A 80 -29.92 10.15 53.64
C TRP A 80 -30.48 9.36 54.81
N SER A 81 -30.84 8.10 54.55
CA SER A 81 -31.24 7.15 55.58
C SER A 81 -30.90 5.71 55.20
N LEU A 82 -30.71 4.86 56.22
CA LEU A 82 -30.70 3.41 56.03
C LEU A 82 -32.15 2.91 56.08
N GLN A 83 -32.77 2.73 54.91
CA GLN A 83 -34.16 2.32 54.79
C GLN A 83 -34.39 0.91 55.33
N SER A 84 -33.42 0.01 55.14
CA SER A 84 -33.40 -1.29 55.80
C SER A 84 -31.98 -1.75 56.06
N VAL A 85 -31.79 -2.46 57.17
CA VAL A 85 -30.51 -3.05 57.58
C VAL A 85 -30.74 -4.51 58.01
N PRO A 86 -29.70 -5.36 57.98
CA PRO A 86 -29.78 -6.72 58.49
C PRO A 86 -30.09 -6.74 60.00
N GLY A 87 -30.76 -7.81 60.46
CA GLY A 87 -31.06 -7.96 61.88
C GLY A 87 -29.81 -7.95 62.75
N GLY A 88 -29.80 -7.10 63.79
CA GLY A 88 -28.66 -6.94 64.71
C GLY A 88 -27.63 -5.90 64.26
N SER A 89 -27.83 -5.24 63.11
CA SER A 89 -27.02 -4.12 62.66
C SER A 89 -27.22 -2.87 63.53
N ASN A 90 -26.13 -2.20 63.87
CA ASN A 90 -26.06 -0.85 64.45
C ASN A 90 -25.35 0.13 63.52
N ALA A 91 -25.15 -0.22 62.25
CA ALA A 91 -24.56 0.67 61.26
C ALA A 91 -25.30 2.01 61.18
N VAL A 92 -24.55 3.10 61.07
CA VAL A 92 -25.05 4.47 60.93
C VAL A 92 -24.31 5.16 59.79
N LEU A 93 -24.99 6.13 59.16
CA LEU A 93 -24.39 7.01 58.16
C LEU A 93 -23.58 8.11 58.86
N ASP A 94 -22.42 8.44 58.31
CA ASP A 94 -21.52 9.48 58.86
C ASP A 94 -22.08 10.89 58.66
N SER A 95 -22.87 11.11 57.60
CA SER A 95 -23.66 12.32 57.38
C SER A 95 -25.02 11.95 56.79
N THR A 96 -26.07 12.70 57.13
CA THR A 96 -27.41 12.51 56.58
C THR A 96 -27.87 13.66 55.70
N ASP A 97 -27.11 14.74 55.62
CA ASP A 97 -27.58 16.04 55.10
C ASP A 97 -26.61 16.70 54.10
N THR A 98 -25.50 16.05 53.77
CA THR A 98 -24.55 16.52 52.77
C THR A 98 -24.59 15.68 51.49
N GLN A 99 -23.93 16.17 50.44
CA GLN A 99 -23.85 15.44 49.17
C GLN A 99 -23.16 14.08 49.31
N TRP A 100 -22.22 13.98 50.25
CA TRP A 100 -21.42 12.78 50.48
C TRP A 100 -21.80 12.13 51.79
N THR A 101 -21.83 10.82 51.82
CA THR A 101 -21.95 10.08 53.07
C THR A 101 -21.14 8.82 53.01
N THR A 102 -20.79 8.30 54.18
CA THR A 102 -20.05 7.06 54.35
C THR A 102 -20.72 6.22 55.43
N PHE A 103 -20.53 4.91 55.39
CA PHE A 103 -20.87 4.03 56.50
C PHE A 103 -20.07 2.74 56.44
N ARG A 104 -20.02 2.03 57.57
CA ARG A 104 -19.45 0.68 57.65
C ARG A 104 -20.57 -0.32 57.96
N PRO A 105 -20.80 -1.34 57.13
CA PRO A 105 -21.77 -2.38 57.42
C PRO A 105 -21.21 -3.34 58.48
N ASP A 106 -21.79 -3.34 59.67
CA ASP A 106 -21.29 -4.07 60.84
C ASP A 106 -21.75 -5.54 60.92
N THR A 107 -22.67 -5.94 60.06
CA THR A 107 -23.24 -7.28 59.94
C THR A 107 -23.26 -7.73 58.50
N THR A 108 -23.30 -9.05 58.26
CA THR A 108 -23.46 -9.60 56.90
C THR A 108 -24.92 -9.56 56.48
N GLY A 109 -25.20 -9.13 55.26
CA GLY A 109 -26.54 -9.00 54.70
C GLY A 109 -26.69 -7.75 53.85
N SER A 110 -27.93 -7.46 53.43
CA SER A 110 -28.24 -6.31 52.57
C SER A 110 -28.60 -5.06 53.37
N PHE A 111 -27.99 -3.94 53.02
CA PHE A 111 -28.26 -2.60 53.53
C PHE A 111 -28.86 -1.79 52.38
N VAL A 112 -30.08 -1.28 52.57
CA VAL A 112 -30.73 -0.41 51.56
C VAL A 112 -30.55 1.03 52.02
N VAL A 113 -29.72 1.77 51.29
CA VAL A 113 -29.47 3.19 51.54
C VAL A 113 -30.42 4.00 50.66
N LYS A 114 -31.17 4.92 51.28
CA LYS A 114 -32.06 5.85 50.60
C LYS A 114 -31.45 7.24 50.60
N LEU A 115 -31.53 7.91 49.46
CA LEU A 115 -31.28 9.33 49.31
C LEU A 115 -32.56 10.01 48.84
N GLU A 116 -32.92 11.10 49.48
CA GLU A 116 -33.88 12.08 48.99
C GLU A 116 -33.17 13.42 48.77
N ILE A 117 -33.35 14.01 47.60
CA ILE A 117 -32.83 15.34 47.26
C ILE A 117 -33.99 16.33 47.15
N THR A 118 -33.72 17.57 47.57
CA THR A 118 -34.61 18.71 47.35
C THR A 118 -33.97 19.68 46.38
N THR A 119 -34.76 20.20 45.44
CA THR A 119 -34.36 21.22 44.47
C THR A 119 -35.42 22.32 44.44
N ALA A 120 -35.18 23.40 43.67
CA ALA A 120 -36.17 24.45 43.48
C ALA A 120 -37.46 23.96 42.80
N SER A 121 -37.40 22.86 42.03
CA SER A 121 -38.54 22.32 41.28
C SER A 121 -39.24 21.14 41.97
N GLY A 122 -38.79 20.71 43.15
CA GLY A 122 -39.43 19.66 43.94
C GLY A 122 -38.43 18.73 44.63
N THR A 123 -38.92 17.56 45.04
CA THR A 123 -38.12 16.51 45.67
C THR A 123 -38.08 15.25 44.80
N ALA A 124 -37.01 14.49 44.90
CA ALA A 124 -36.88 13.16 44.31
C ALA A 124 -36.11 12.24 45.24
N ASP A 125 -36.45 10.97 45.27
CA ASP A 125 -35.72 9.96 46.03
C ASP A 125 -35.23 8.81 45.15
N THR A 126 -34.26 8.07 45.67
CA THR A 126 -33.73 6.85 45.08
C THR A 126 -33.10 5.98 46.15
N THR A 127 -32.77 4.74 45.80
CA THR A 127 -32.14 3.78 46.71
C THR A 127 -31.01 3.04 46.03
N VAL A 128 -30.03 2.61 46.82
CA VAL A 128 -28.98 1.66 46.42
C VAL A 128 -28.89 0.56 47.46
N THR A 129 -28.61 -0.67 47.03
CA THR A 129 -28.39 -1.80 47.94
C THR A 129 -26.90 -2.09 48.04
N ILE A 130 -26.39 -2.16 49.27
CA ILE A 130 -25.05 -2.60 49.60
C ILE A 130 -25.13 -3.97 50.27
N THR A 131 -24.41 -4.96 49.75
CA THR A 131 -24.36 -6.31 50.28
C THR A 131 -23.07 -6.51 51.07
N SER A 132 -23.18 -6.60 52.39
CA SER A 132 -22.05 -6.89 53.26
C SER A 132 -21.82 -8.40 53.38
N ALA A 133 -20.63 -8.86 53.04
CA ALA A 133 -20.26 -10.27 53.07
C ALA A 133 -18.85 -10.48 53.62
N LYS A 134 -18.49 -11.74 53.83
CA LYS A 134 -17.11 -12.16 54.12
C LYS A 134 -16.39 -12.64 52.86
N TYR A 135 -15.08 -12.39 52.81
CA TYR A 135 -14.18 -12.94 51.80
C TYR A 135 -14.01 -14.44 52.02
N VAL A 136 -14.03 -15.25 50.96
CA VAL A 136 -13.90 -16.73 50.99
C VAL A 136 -12.69 -17.28 50.25
N GLY A 137 -12.11 -16.49 49.34
CA GLY A 137 -11.02 -16.86 48.45
C GLY A 137 -11.48 -17.66 47.22
N VAL A 138 -10.58 -17.77 46.24
CA VAL A 138 -10.74 -18.54 45.00
C VAL A 138 -10.74 -20.05 45.26
N GLY A 139 -10.02 -20.47 46.30
CA GLY A 139 -9.99 -21.84 46.81
C GLY A 139 -8.89 -22.75 46.29
N GLY A 140 -8.52 -22.61 45.02
CA GLY A 140 -7.42 -23.33 44.40
C GLY A 140 -6.24 -22.40 44.11
N ILE A 141 -5.20 -22.47 44.94
CA ILE A 141 -3.92 -21.78 44.76
C ILE A 141 -2.83 -22.85 44.64
N ALA A 142 -1.81 -22.60 43.82
CA ALA A 142 -0.71 -23.54 43.63
C ALA A 142 -0.12 -23.99 44.98
N GLY A 143 -0.03 -25.32 45.18
CA GLY A 143 0.50 -25.92 46.40
C GLY A 143 -0.51 -26.15 47.53
N LEU A 144 -1.79 -25.78 47.37
CA LEU A 144 -2.83 -25.98 48.38
C LEU A 144 -3.98 -26.87 47.87
N PRO A 145 -4.52 -27.78 48.70
CA PRO A 145 -5.74 -28.50 48.36
C PRO A 145 -6.94 -27.54 48.33
N SER A 146 -7.84 -27.73 47.37
CA SER A 146 -9.13 -27.03 47.35
C SER A 146 -9.99 -27.45 48.53
N ASP A 147 -10.80 -26.52 49.06
CA ASP A 147 -11.74 -26.79 50.15
C ASP A 147 -13.18 -26.49 49.70
N PRO A 148 -13.87 -27.48 49.12
CA PRO A 148 -15.22 -27.32 48.60
C PRO A 148 -16.24 -26.85 49.64
N SER A 149 -15.95 -27.02 50.93
CA SER A 149 -16.86 -26.66 52.02
C SER A 149 -16.94 -25.14 52.27
N LYS A 150 -15.98 -24.36 51.77
CA LYS A 150 -15.84 -22.94 52.06
C LYS A 150 -16.55 -22.00 51.06
N GLY A 151 -17.22 -22.56 50.04
CA GLY A 151 -17.98 -21.77 49.06
C GLY A 151 -17.08 -20.88 48.20
N GLN A 152 -16.16 -21.48 47.46
CA GLN A 152 -15.06 -20.82 46.75
C GLN A 152 -15.36 -20.64 45.24
N CYS A 153 -14.72 -19.66 44.59
CA CYS A 153 -14.97 -19.33 43.18
C CYS A 153 -14.65 -20.51 42.23
N SER A 154 -13.54 -21.22 42.49
CA SER A 154 -13.06 -22.35 41.66
C SER A 154 -14.04 -23.52 41.54
N LEU A 155 -14.98 -23.65 42.48
CA LEU A 155 -15.96 -24.72 42.49
C LEU A 155 -17.01 -24.56 41.39
N CYS A 156 -17.41 -23.31 41.10
CA CYS A 156 -18.45 -23.00 40.12
C CYS A 156 -17.87 -22.38 38.83
N HIS A 157 -16.68 -21.79 38.89
CA HIS A 157 -16.03 -21.07 37.79
C HIS A 157 -14.65 -21.67 37.44
N ALA A 158 -14.60 -22.99 37.28
CA ALA A 158 -13.35 -23.73 37.06
C ALA A 158 -12.58 -23.24 35.82
N GLU A 159 -13.27 -22.98 34.70
CA GLU A 159 -12.65 -22.48 33.47
C GLU A 159 -11.97 -21.12 33.69
N LYS A 160 -12.72 -20.13 34.22
CA LYS A 160 -12.17 -18.79 34.50
C LYS A 160 -11.08 -18.79 35.58
N THR A 161 -11.18 -19.70 36.55
CA THR A 161 -10.11 -19.87 37.54
C THR A 161 -8.83 -20.40 36.89
N THR A 162 -8.95 -21.33 35.95
CA THR A 162 -7.80 -21.89 35.23
C THR A 162 -7.11 -20.82 34.38
N GLU A 163 -7.87 -19.96 33.71
CA GLU A 163 -7.31 -18.81 32.98
C GLU A 163 -6.58 -17.86 33.95
N TRP A 164 -7.24 -17.46 35.05
CA TRP A 164 -6.68 -16.53 36.04
C TRP A 164 -5.38 -17.04 36.66
N GLN A 165 -5.26 -18.35 36.90
CA GLN A 165 -4.05 -18.98 37.43
C GLN A 165 -2.81 -18.77 36.55
N GLY A 166 -2.99 -18.49 35.25
CA GLY A 166 -1.89 -18.14 34.34
C GLY A 166 -1.43 -16.68 34.43
N THR A 167 -2.15 -15.83 35.16
CA THR A 167 -1.88 -14.39 35.25
C THR A 167 -0.90 -14.05 36.36
N GLY A 168 -0.24 -12.89 36.26
CA GLY A 168 0.62 -12.39 37.35
C GLY A 168 -0.15 -12.09 38.64
N HIS A 169 -1.46 -11.84 38.57
CA HIS A 169 -2.30 -11.66 39.75
C HIS A 169 -2.34 -12.90 40.64
N ALA A 170 -2.30 -14.10 40.04
CA ALA A 170 -2.35 -15.37 40.77
C ALA A 170 -1.05 -15.70 41.53
N THR A 171 0.07 -15.04 41.21
CA THR A 171 1.39 -15.37 41.78
C THR A 171 2.12 -14.18 42.42
N MET A 172 1.60 -12.95 42.31
CA MET A 172 2.33 -11.73 42.71
C MET A 172 2.83 -11.77 44.16
N PHE A 173 1.98 -12.15 45.12
CA PHE A 173 2.38 -12.20 46.53
C PHE A 173 3.35 -13.33 46.80
N GLN A 174 3.10 -14.53 46.24
CA GLN A 174 3.98 -15.68 46.32
C GLN A 174 5.41 -15.32 45.87
N GLU A 175 5.53 -14.80 44.65
CA GLU A 175 6.82 -14.42 44.08
C GLU A 175 7.47 -13.27 44.85
N ALA A 176 6.66 -12.32 45.35
CA ALA A 176 7.17 -11.21 46.10
C ALA A 176 7.76 -11.62 47.45
N ILE A 177 7.08 -12.46 48.23
CA ILE A 177 7.59 -12.87 49.54
C ILE A 177 8.82 -13.78 49.42
N ASP A 178 8.99 -14.46 48.29
CA ASP A 178 10.20 -15.21 47.94
C ASP A 178 11.35 -14.33 47.43
N GLY A 179 11.16 -13.00 47.36
CA GLY A 179 12.20 -12.05 46.94
C GLY A 179 12.43 -12.01 45.42
N LEU A 180 11.48 -12.50 44.62
CA LEU A 180 11.57 -12.51 43.14
C LEU A 180 11.00 -11.24 42.49
N LYS A 181 10.36 -10.37 43.28
CA LYS A 181 9.82 -9.08 42.83
C LYS A 181 10.71 -7.92 43.28
N SER A 182 10.25 -6.71 42.99
CA SER A 182 10.95 -5.46 43.28
C SER A 182 11.46 -5.40 44.72
N SER A 183 12.64 -4.78 44.91
CA SER A 183 13.20 -4.49 46.22
C SER A 183 12.37 -3.51 47.05
N HIS A 184 11.40 -2.80 46.45
CA HIS A 184 10.46 -1.96 47.19
C HIS A 184 9.35 -2.76 47.88
N TYR A 185 9.16 -4.04 47.55
CA TYR A 185 8.06 -4.82 48.10
C TYR A 185 8.25 -5.01 49.61
N ALA A 186 7.23 -4.67 50.39
CA ALA A 186 7.28 -4.73 51.85
C ALA A 186 5.90 -5.03 52.44
N SER A 187 5.78 -5.02 53.77
CA SER A 187 4.56 -5.39 54.49
C SER A 187 3.35 -4.53 54.12
N TYR A 188 3.53 -3.25 53.77
CA TYR A 188 2.42 -2.38 53.38
C TYR A 188 1.84 -2.75 51.99
N CYS A 189 2.58 -3.48 51.15
CA CYS A 189 2.12 -3.88 49.82
C CYS A 189 1.02 -4.95 49.87
N ILE A 190 0.90 -5.67 50.99
CA ILE A 190 -0.04 -6.80 51.10
C ILE A 190 -1.51 -6.35 51.10
N VAL A 191 -1.78 -5.06 51.37
CA VAL A 191 -3.10 -4.43 51.20
C VAL A 191 -3.69 -4.69 49.81
N CYS A 192 -2.83 -4.68 48.79
CA CYS A 192 -3.22 -4.86 47.40
C CYS A 192 -2.96 -6.27 46.87
N HIS A 193 -2.07 -7.02 47.51
CA HIS A 193 -1.62 -8.33 47.02
C HIS A 193 -2.18 -9.51 47.82
N THR A 194 -3.22 -9.27 48.61
CA THR A 194 -3.94 -10.31 49.34
C THR A 194 -5.44 -10.01 49.34
N VAL A 195 -6.26 -11.02 49.63
CA VAL A 195 -7.72 -10.90 49.58
C VAL A 195 -8.26 -10.28 50.87
N GLY A 196 -9.09 -9.25 50.72
CA GLY A 196 -9.91 -8.71 51.81
C GLY A 196 -9.15 -7.96 52.89
N TYR A 197 -7.89 -7.60 52.66
CA TYR A 197 -7.11 -6.83 53.62
C TYR A 197 -7.75 -5.46 53.89
N ASP A 198 -8.06 -5.17 55.16
CA ASP A 198 -8.49 -3.85 55.60
C ASP A 198 -7.49 -3.27 56.63
N THR A 199 -7.21 -1.97 56.54
CA THR A 199 -6.33 -1.29 57.49
C THR A 199 -7.03 -1.02 58.83
N ASP A 200 -8.36 -1.02 58.84
CA ASP A 200 -9.17 -0.90 60.05
C ASP A 200 -9.29 -2.26 60.74
N SER A 201 -8.55 -2.42 61.84
CA SER A 201 -8.55 -3.67 62.63
C SER A 201 -9.90 -4.10 63.23
N THR A 202 -10.94 -3.27 63.09
CA THR A 202 -12.31 -3.58 63.49
C THR A 202 -13.15 -4.21 62.37
N ALA A 203 -12.68 -4.17 61.12
CA ALA A 203 -13.33 -4.74 59.95
C ALA A 203 -13.12 -6.26 59.86
N VAL A 204 -13.91 -7.03 60.62
CA VAL A 204 -13.84 -8.50 60.62
C VAL A 204 -14.60 -9.09 59.43
N ASN A 205 -13.95 -9.04 58.26
CA ASN A 205 -14.49 -9.39 56.95
C ASN A 205 -14.03 -10.78 56.43
N GLY A 206 -13.18 -11.50 57.17
CA GLY A 206 -12.62 -12.80 56.76
C GLY A 206 -11.49 -12.70 55.72
N GLY A 207 -10.87 -11.53 55.60
CA GLY A 207 -9.73 -11.23 54.76
C GLY A 207 -8.41 -11.80 55.29
N PHE A 208 -7.33 -11.48 54.58
CA PHE A 208 -5.99 -11.95 54.91
C PHE A 208 -5.51 -11.45 56.27
N ASP A 209 -5.78 -10.20 56.62
CA ASP A 209 -5.42 -9.56 57.88
C ASP A 209 -6.12 -10.21 59.09
N ASP A 210 -7.41 -10.52 58.97
CA ASP A 210 -8.17 -11.26 59.99
C ASP A 210 -7.55 -12.64 60.26
N VAL A 211 -7.31 -13.41 59.18
CA VAL A 211 -6.76 -14.77 59.29
C VAL A 211 -5.31 -14.72 59.82
N ALA A 212 -4.52 -13.74 59.40
CA ALA A 212 -3.15 -13.55 59.89
C ALA A 212 -3.14 -13.25 61.40
N LYS A 213 -4.04 -12.37 61.86
CA LYS A 213 -4.21 -12.03 63.28
C LYS A 213 -4.63 -13.25 64.10
N ASP A 214 -5.62 -14.02 63.63
CA ASP A 214 -6.11 -15.21 64.33
C ASP A 214 -5.04 -16.31 64.45
N LEU A 215 -4.17 -16.43 63.44
CA LEU A 215 -3.07 -17.41 63.42
C LEU A 215 -1.77 -16.90 64.04
N GLY A 216 -1.70 -15.62 64.43
CA GLY A 216 -0.49 -14.99 64.96
C GLY A 216 0.66 -14.92 63.94
N TRP A 217 0.33 -14.82 62.64
CA TRP A 217 1.33 -14.69 61.58
C TRP A 217 1.85 -13.25 61.47
N THR A 218 3.13 -13.11 61.14
CA THR A 218 3.77 -11.82 60.88
C THR A 218 4.51 -11.83 59.55
N PHE A 219 4.48 -10.69 58.85
CA PHE A 219 5.19 -10.53 57.59
C PHE A 219 6.70 -10.80 57.74
N PRO A 220 7.35 -11.54 56.81
CA PRO A 220 8.78 -11.86 56.91
C PRO A 220 9.65 -10.60 56.90
N ALA A 221 10.64 -10.54 57.80
CA ALA A 221 11.61 -9.44 57.83
C ALA A 221 12.58 -9.45 56.65
N VAL A 222 12.81 -10.61 56.03
CA VAL A 222 13.67 -10.81 54.85
C VAL A 222 12.88 -11.59 53.81
N LEU A 223 12.79 -11.04 52.60
CA LEU A 223 12.16 -11.69 51.45
C LEU A 223 13.19 -12.58 50.75
N GLN A 224 12.95 -13.88 50.73
CA GLN A 224 13.89 -14.88 50.20
C GLN A 224 13.16 -16.17 49.84
N ALA A 225 13.75 -16.94 48.94
CA ALA A 225 13.21 -18.22 48.49
C ALA A 225 12.87 -19.15 49.68
N GLY A 226 11.67 -19.72 49.64
CA GLY A 226 11.15 -20.64 50.67
C GLY A 226 10.24 -19.97 51.70
N ASN A 227 10.06 -18.65 51.64
CA ASN A 227 9.07 -17.95 52.46
C ASN A 227 7.65 -18.39 52.11
N TRP A 228 7.35 -18.58 50.81
CA TRP A 228 6.06 -19.12 50.36
C TRP A 228 5.82 -20.55 50.86
N ASP A 229 6.80 -21.45 50.71
CA ASP A 229 6.68 -22.84 51.17
C ASP A 229 6.44 -22.91 52.70
N SER A 230 7.10 -22.03 53.46
CA SER A 230 6.89 -21.89 54.90
C SER A 230 5.47 -21.42 55.23
N LEU A 231 4.94 -20.44 54.48
CA LEU A 231 3.57 -19.95 54.65
C LEU A 231 2.55 -21.06 54.35
N VAL A 232 2.72 -21.79 53.24
CA VAL A 232 1.84 -22.89 52.84
C VAL A 232 1.86 -24.02 53.87
N THR A 233 3.04 -24.37 54.38
CA THR A 233 3.21 -25.48 55.34
C THR A 233 2.65 -25.14 56.71
N ASN A 234 2.98 -23.95 57.24
CA ASN A 234 2.68 -23.58 58.62
C ASN A 234 1.32 -22.87 58.77
N TYR A 235 0.85 -22.18 57.72
CA TYR A 235 -0.35 -21.36 57.73
C TYR A 235 -1.20 -21.56 56.45
N PRO A 236 -1.61 -22.79 56.12
CA PRO A 236 -2.33 -23.09 54.86
C PRO A 236 -3.64 -22.30 54.70
N ALA A 237 -4.33 -22.01 55.81
CA ALA A 237 -5.55 -21.20 55.79
C ALA A 237 -5.29 -19.73 55.43
N LEU A 238 -4.11 -19.18 55.78
CA LEU A 238 -3.69 -17.84 55.40
C LEU A 238 -3.19 -17.80 53.95
N ALA A 239 -2.43 -18.83 53.54
CA ALA A 239 -1.99 -18.97 52.16
C ALA A 239 -3.17 -19.00 51.16
N GLN A 240 -4.32 -19.55 51.56
CA GLN A 240 -5.57 -19.51 50.78
C GLN A 240 -6.15 -18.08 50.53
N LYS A 241 -5.65 -17.08 51.25
CA LYS A 241 -6.02 -15.65 51.10
C LYS A 241 -4.92 -14.82 50.41
N ALA A 242 -3.80 -15.44 50.05
CA ALA A 242 -2.69 -14.77 49.40
C ALA A 242 -2.96 -14.49 47.91
N ASN A 243 -2.15 -13.62 47.32
CA ASN A 243 -2.26 -13.17 45.93
C ASN A 243 -3.51 -12.34 45.64
N ILE A 244 -3.59 -11.77 44.43
CA ILE A 244 -4.73 -11.01 43.94
C ILE A 244 -5.71 -12.00 43.32
N GLN A 245 -6.82 -12.27 44.02
CA GLN A 245 -7.81 -13.26 43.62
C GLN A 245 -9.09 -12.60 43.08
N CYS A 246 -10.08 -13.43 42.73
CA CYS A 246 -11.38 -12.98 42.20
C CYS A 246 -12.01 -11.89 43.07
N GLU A 247 -12.01 -12.07 44.39
CA GLU A 247 -12.70 -11.17 45.32
C GLU A 247 -12.00 -9.81 45.50
N ASN A 248 -10.75 -9.64 45.05
CA ASN A 248 -10.12 -8.32 45.00
C ASN A 248 -10.82 -7.40 43.99
N CYS A 249 -11.41 -7.96 42.93
CA CYS A 249 -12.08 -7.21 41.87
C CYS A 249 -13.61 -7.34 41.92
N HIS A 250 -14.12 -8.48 42.40
CA HIS A 250 -15.54 -8.80 42.45
C HIS A 250 -16.18 -8.59 43.83
N GLY A 251 -15.38 -8.20 44.83
CA GLY A 251 -15.80 -8.09 46.23
C GLY A 251 -16.02 -9.44 46.91
N PRO A 252 -16.41 -9.46 48.19
CA PRO A 252 -16.57 -10.69 48.97
C PRO A 252 -17.74 -11.55 48.50
N GLY A 253 -17.51 -12.86 48.43
CA GLY A 253 -18.39 -13.85 47.78
C GLY A 253 -19.14 -14.80 48.72
N SER A 254 -19.00 -14.72 50.05
CA SER A 254 -19.68 -15.68 50.96
C SER A 254 -21.22 -15.70 50.86
N LEU A 255 -21.83 -14.61 50.38
CA LEU A 255 -23.27 -14.52 50.11
C LEU A 255 -23.64 -14.77 48.64
N HIS A 256 -22.65 -14.94 47.75
CA HIS A 256 -22.89 -15.19 46.33
C HIS A 256 -23.69 -16.48 46.14
N LYS A 257 -23.15 -17.65 46.49
CA LYS A 257 -23.85 -18.96 46.49
C LYS A 257 -24.81 -19.20 45.29
N GLY A 258 -24.42 -18.76 44.09
CA GLY A 258 -25.22 -18.88 42.86
C GLY A 258 -26.21 -17.73 42.60
N ASN A 259 -26.39 -16.80 43.54
CA ASN A 259 -27.12 -15.55 43.35
C ASN A 259 -26.18 -14.45 42.84
N THR A 260 -26.29 -14.12 41.56
CA THR A 260 -25.46 -13.11 40.88
C THR A 260 -25.66 -11.70 41.40
N SER A 261 -26.75 -11.38 42.10
CA SER A 261 -26.96 -10.06 42.71
C SER A 261 -26.08 -9.80 43.93
N ASN A 262 -25.43 -10.82 44.47
CA ASN A 262 -24.57 -10.74 45.67
C ASN A 262 -23.06 -10.69 45.35
N ILE A 263 -22.69 -10.59 44.08
CA ILE A 263 -21.31 -10.44 43.63
C ILE A 263 -21.26 -9.38 42.51
N ALA A 264 -20.28 -8.48 42.54
CA ALA A 264 -20.19 -7.46 41.50
C ALA A 264 -19.45 -7.98 40.27
N VAL A 265 -19.87 -7.54 39.09
CA VAL A 265 -19.07 -7.58 37.86
C VAL A 265 -18.98 -6.13 37.39
N SER A 266 -17.78 -5.57 37.44
CA SER A 266 -17.54 -4.17 37.12
C SER A 266 -16.31 -4.04 36.23
N ILE A 267 -16.43 -3.19 35.22
CA ILE A 267 -15.32 -2.74 34.37
C ILE A 267 -14.97 -1.28 34.66
N GLU A 268 -15.50 -0.71 35.75
CA GLU A 268 -15.17 0.64 36.20
C GLU A 268 -13.70 0.74 36.61
N GLU A 269 -13.08 1.89 36.35
CA GLU A 269 -11.66 2.10 36.65
C GLU A 269 -11.34 1.90 38.14
N GLY A 270 -12.28 2.24 39.01
CA GLY A 270 -12.14 2.15 40.47
C GLY A 270 -11.65 0.80 40.98
N VAL A 271 -12.06 -0.29 40.33
CA VAL A 271 -11.67 -1.65 40.68
C VAL A 271 -10.16 -1.85 40.56
N CYS A 272 -9.55 -1.25 39.54
CA CYS A 272 -8.12 -1.29 39.29
C CYS A 272 -7.38 -0.23 40.12
N ALA A 273 -7.94 0.98 40.17
CA ALA A 273 -7.33 2.15 40.80
C ALA A 273 -7.19 2.04 42.32
N LYS A 274 -7.94 1.13 42.97
CA LYS A 274 -7.74 0.77 44.39
C LYS A 274 -6.27 0.41 44.68
N CYS A 275 -5.58 -0.19 43.70
CA CYS A 275 -4.19 -0.63 43.82
C CYS A 275 -3.25 -0.05 42.77
N HIS A 276 -3.72 0.20 41.55
CA HIS A 276 -2.94 0.81 40.47
C HIS A 276 -3.05 2.35 40.44
N GLY A 277 -3.25 2.95 41.60
CA GLY A 277 -3.27 4.40 41.82
C GLY A 277 -2.47 4.82 43.06
N GLU A 278 -1.41 4.07 43.40
CA GLU A 278 -0.53 4.37 44.53
C GLU A 278 0.73 5.11 44.09
N GLU A 279 1.16 6.11 44.85
CA GLU A 279 2.41 6.83 44.63
C GLU A 279 3.54 6.25 45.48
N PRO A 280 4.79 6.25 44.97
CA PRO A 280 5.23 6.78 43.67
C PRO A 280 5.27 5.73 42.54
N TYR A 281 4.93 4.46 42.80
CA TYR A 281 5.28 3.34 41.91
C TYR A 281 4.14 2.88 40.99
N HIS A 282 2.88 3.11 41.36
CA HIS A 282 1.71 2.55 40.68
C HIS A 282 0.75 3.64 40.21
N ARG A 283 1.24 4.62 39.45
CA ARG A 283 0.49 5.81 39.00
C ARG A 283 -0.35 5.63 37.73
N ARG A 284 -0.62 4.39 37.29
CA ARG A 284 -1.30 4.12 36.01
C ARG A 284 -2.71 4.73 35.95
N SER A 285 -3.49 4.62 37.03
CA SER A 285 -4.83 5.20 37.08
C SER A 285 -4.81 6.72 37.02
N LEU A 286 -3.79 7.36 37.60
CA LEU A 286 -3.61 8.83 37.52
C LEU A 286 -3.29 9.23 36.08
N GLN A 287 -2.35 8.54 35.44
CA GLN A 287 -2.01 8.78 34.04
C GLN A 287 -3.22 8.58 33.13
N TRP A 288 -3.96 7.48 33.31
CA TRP A 288 -5.22 7.23 32.60
C TRP A 288 -6.24 8.34 32.83
N SER A 289 -6.42 8.83 34.07
CA SER A 289 -7.39 9.88 34.39
C SER A 289 -7.12 11.21 33.66
N ARG A 290 -5.89 11.40 33.18
CA ARG A 290 -5.44 12.56 32.41
C ARG A 290 -5.50 12.33 30.90
N SER A 291 -5.80 11.11 30.47
CA SER A 291 -6.00 10.76 29.06
C SER A 291 -7.42 11.10 28.59
N ALA A 292 -7.59 11.25 27.28
CA ALA A 292 -8.91 11.43 26.67
C ALA A 292 -9.85 10.22 26.90
N HIS A 293 -9.30 9.03 27.16
CA HIS A 293 -10.07 7.82 27.45
C HIS A 293 -10.86 7.92 28.76
N ALA A 294 -10.39 8.68 29.74
CA ALA A 294 -11.07 8.86 31.01
C ALA A 294 -12.27 9.81 30.96
N VAL A 295 -12.32 10.72 29.99
CA VAL A 295 -13.41 11.71 29.87
C VAL A 295 -14.65 11.09 29.21
N GLY A 296 -14.45 10.25 28.20
CA GLY A 296 -15.53 9.61 27.44
C GLY A 296 -16.40 10.59 26.63
N VAL A 297 -17.31 10.04 25.82
CA VAL A 297 -18.27 10.83 25.03
C VAL A 297 -19.68 10.26 25.22
N SER A 298 -20.45 10.84 26.13
CA SER A 298 -21.70 10.27 26.64
C SER A 298 -22.77 9.98 25.59
N PHE A 299 -22.92 10.85 24.58
CA PHE A 299 -23.86 10.60 23.48
C PHE A 299 -23.43 9.42 22.60
N ALA A 300 -22.11 9.21 22.44
CA ALA A 300 -21.54 8.19 21.58
C ALA A 300 -21.61 6.82 22.24
N ALA A 301 -21.36 6.74 23.55
CA ALA A 301 -21.45 5.50 24.32
C ALA A 301 -22.83 4.82 24.22
N ASN A 302 -23.90 5.58 24.01
CA ASN A 302 -25.28 5.09 23.95
C ASN A 302 -25.81 4.81 22.52
N ARG A 303 -24.98 4.97 21.48
CA ARG A 303 -25.34 4.65 20.09
C ARG A 303 -24.54 3.44 19.64
N GLU A 304 -25.20 2.37 19.24
CA GLU A 304 -24.57 1.08 18.88
C GLU A 304 -23.38 1.24 17.92
N SER A 305 -23.53 2.03 16.86
CA SER A 305 -22.46 2.25 15.86
C SER A 305 -21.26 3.06 16.37
N CYS A 306 -21.37 3.73 17.52
CA CYS A 306 -20.30 4.51 18.16
C CYS A 306 -19.79 3.82 19.43
N ALA A 307 -20.64 3.04 20.10
CA ALA A 307 -20.35 2.35 21.35
C ALA A 307 -19.19 1.36 21.23
N GLN A 308 -18.98 0.81 20.04
CA GLN A 308 -17.84 -0.05 19.73
C GLN A 308 -16.47 0.57 20.08
N CYS A 309 -16.36 1.89 20.13
CA CYS A 309 -15.11 2.59 20.51
C CYS A 309 -15.26 3.49 21.74
N HIS A 310 -16.50 3.90 22.08
CA HIS A 310 -16.78 4.87 23.14
C HIS A 310 -17.48 4.29 24.37
N SER A 311 -17.79 3.00 24.36
CA SER A 311 -18.33 2.25 25.50
C SER A 311 -17.40 1.09 25.81
N GLY A 312 -17.00 0.94 27.07
CA GLY A 312 -16.20 -0.21 27.47
C GLY A 312 -16.93 -1.54 27.21
N TYR A 313 -18.24 -1.57 27.46
CA TYR A 313 -19.09 -2.71 27.12
C TYR A 313 -19.16 -2.96 25.61
N GLY A 314 -19.38 -1.90 24.82
CA GLY A 314 -19.46 -2.02 23.36
C GLY A 314 -18.18 -2.51 22.71
N PHE A 315 -17.02 -2.04 23.18
CA PHE A 315 -15.72 -2.51 22.70
C PHE A 315 -15.48 -3.98 23.06
N ILE A 316 -15.70 -4.37 24.33
CA ILE A 316 -15.49 -5.75 24.76
C ILE A 316 -16.40 -6.70 23.96
N HIS A 317 -17.66 -6.34 23.73
CA HIS A 317 -18.56 -7.14 22.91
C HIS A 317 -18.13 -7.22 21.44
N LYS A 318 -17.53 -6.16 20.87
CA LYS A 318 -16.98 -6.18 19.51
C LYS A 318 -15.82 -7.19 19.39
N ILE A 319 -14.94 -7.23 20.38
CA ILE A 319 -13.75 -8.11 20.37
C ILE A 319 -14.10 -9.55 20.80
N ASP A 320 -14.98 -9.69 21.78
CA ASP A 320 -15.50 -10.97 22.28
C ASP A 320 -17.04 -10.94 22.33
N PRO A 321 -17.70 -11.32 21.22
CA PRO A 321 -19.16 -11.41 21.16
C PRO A 321 -19.77 -12.43 22.11
N ASN A 322 -18.96 -13.37 22.64
CA ASN A 322 -19.40 -14.38 23.60
C ASN A 322 -19.16 -13.96 25.05
N SER A 323 -18.68 -12.73 25.29
CA SER A 323 -18.49 -12.21 26.64
C SER A 323 -19.81 -12.25 27.42
N SER A 324 -19.71 -12.51 28.72
CA SER A 324 -20.87 -12.55 29.63
C SER A 324 -21.45 -11.16 29.94
N LEU A 325 -20.98 -10.12 29.27
CA LEU A 325 -21.45 -8.74 29.44
C LEU A 325 -22.67 -8.53 28.55
N GLU A 326 -23.85 -8.41 29.16
CA GLU A 326 -25.12 -8.29 28.43
C GLU A 326 -25.30 -6.94 27.71
N LYS A 327 -24.49 -5.94 28.05
CA LYS A 327 -24.57 -4.60 27.47
C LYS A 327 -23.64 -4.48 26.26
N THR A 328 -24.15 -3.89 25.18
CA THR A 328 -23.35 -3.49 24.00
C THR A 328 -23.20 -1.96 23.90
N THR A 329 -23.84 -1.21 24.79
CA THR A 329 -23.80 0.25 24.88
C THR A 329 -23.82 0.72 26.33
N GLY A 330 -23.48 1.99 26.55
CA GLY A 330 -23.52 2.64 27.87
C GLY A 330 -22.14 2.80 28.51
N PHE A 331 -22.14 3.42 29.69
CA PHE A 331 -20.94 3.63 30.50
C PHE A 331 -20.55 2.38 31.28
N PRO A 332 -19.27 2.18 31.61
CA PRO A 332 -18.20 3.19 31.54
C PRO A 332 -17.60 3.43 30.16
N GLN A 333 -16.84 4.52 30.07
CA GLN A 333 -15.95 4.85 28.96
C GLN A 333 -14.78 3.86 28.87
N THR A 334 -13.74 4.19 28.11
CA THR A 334 -12.56 3.33 27.90
C THR A 334 -11.70 3.25 29.18
N THR A 335 -11.94 2.25 30.04
CA THR A 335 -11.21 1.99 31.30
C THR A 335 -10.11 0.93 31.13
N CYS A 336 -9.35 0.63 32.19
CA CYS A 336 -8.35 -0.44 32.19
C CYS A 336 -8.86 -1.78 31.64
N ALA A 337 -10.05 -2.23 32.07
CA ALA A 337 -10.61 -3.52 31.71
C ALA A 337 -11.06 -3.61 30.24
N VAL A 338 -11.10 -2.48 29.52
CA VAL A 338 -11.38 -2.44 28.07
C VAL A 338 -10.18 -2.92 27.28
N CYS A 339 -8.96 -2.58 27.73
CA CYS A 339 -7.72 -3.00 27.08
C CYS A 339 -7.18 -4.32 27.65
N HIS A 340 -7.31 -4.52 28.96
CA HIS A 340 -6.75 -5.66 29.69
C HIS A 340 -7.85 -6.64 30.13
N ASP A 341 -7.67 -7.93 29.88
CA ASP A 341 -8.48 -8.99 30.48
C ASP A 341 -7.84 -9.49 31.78
N PRO A 342 -8.41 -9.18 32.95
CA PRO A 342 -7.82 -9.58 34.23
C PRO A 342 -7.80 -11.09 34.45
N HIS A 343 -8.51 -11.88 33.64
CA HIS A 343 -8.57 -13.34 33.75
C HIS A 343 -7.61 -14.06 32.81
N SER A 344 -7.18 -13.44 31.70
CA SER A 344 -6.45 -14.16 30.65
C SER A 344 -5.00 -13.68 30.53
N ALA A 345 -4.08 -14.63 30.45
CA ALA A 345 -2.68 -14.41 30.08
C ALA A 345 -2.38 -14.87 28.64
N GLY A 346 -3.42 -15.05 27.80
CA GLY A 346 -3.26 -15.55 26.43
C GLY A 346 -2.52 -14.59 25.49
N VAL A 347 -2.47 -13.31 25.85
CA VAL A 347 -1.72 -12.26 25.15
C VAL A 347 -0.83 -11.55 26.17
N GLU A 348 0.33 -11.08 25.74
CA GLU A 348 1.26 -10.35 26.60
C GLU A 348 0.57 -9.14 27.25
N HIS A 349 0.96 -8.82 28.49
CA HIS A 349 0.32 -7.78 29.32
C HIS A 349 -1.20 -7.95 29.50
N GLN A 350 -1.72 -9.16 29.27
CA GLN A 350 -3.14 -9.49 29.37
C GLN A 350 -4.02 -8.65 28.44
N LEU A 351 -3.50 -8.25 27.26
CA LEU A 351 -4.31 -7.50 26.29
C LEU A 351 -5.45 -8.35 25.76
N ARG A 352 -6.61 -7.73 25.48
CA ARG A 352 -7.78 -8.47 24.98
C ARG A 352 -7.59 -9.08 23.59
N THR A 353 -6.81 -8.41 22.73
CA THR A 353 -6.61 -8.87 21.36
C THR A 353 -5.34 -8.30 20.75
N GLU A 354 -4.70 -9.12 19.92
CA GLU A 354 -3.70 -8.74 18.93
C GLU A 354 -4.09 -9.29 17.54
N ALA A 355 -5.38 -9.52 17.32
CA ALA A 355 -5.89 -9.98 16.02
C ALA A 355 -5.72 -8.90 14.95
N ASP A 356 -5.61 -9.32 13.69
CA ASP A 356 -5.53 -8.42 12.54
C ASP A 356 -6.79 -7.55 12.41
N VAL A 357 -6.61 -6.28 12.05
CA VAL A 357 -7.70 -5.29 11.97
C VAL A 357 -8.07 -5.07 10.51
N THR A 358 -9.36 -5.20 10.18
CA THR A 358 -9.87 -4.86 8.85
C THR A 358 -10.35 -3.41 8.83
N LEU A 359 -9.75 -2.59 7.96
CA LEU A 359 -10.12 -1.20 7.74
C LEU A 359 -11.39 -1.09 6.89
N MET A 360 -11.99 0.10 6.84
CA MET A 360 -13.28 0.29 6.17
C MET A 360 -13.24 0.16 4.65
N ASN A 361 -12.07 0.32 4.03
CA ASN A 361 -11.84 0.02 2.61
C ASN A 361 -11.59 -1.48 2.33
N GLY A 362 -11.63 -2.33 3.36
CA GLY A 362 -11.40 -3.78 3.25
C GLY A 362 -9.94 -4.22 3.41
N ASP A 363 -8.99 -3.29 3.55
CA ASP A 363 -7.59 -3.65 3.79
C ASP A 363 -7.40 -4.26 5.18
N VAL A 364 -6.52 -5.25 5.27
CA VAL A 364 -6.22 -5.94 6.53
C VAL A 364 -4.85 -5.50 7.05
N VAL A 365 -4.85 -4.90 8.24
CA VAL A 365 -3.64 -4.51 8.98
C VAL A 365 -3.18 -5.69 9.83
N SER A 366 -2.09 -6.34 9.38
CA SER A 366 -1.49 -7.50 10.04
C SER A 366 -0.18 -7.21 10.79
N PHE A 367 0.32 -5.98 10.70
CA PHE A 367 1.51 -5.52 11.43
C PHE A 367 1.11 -4.77 12.73
N GLY A 368 2.10 -4.44 13.57
CA GLY A 368 1.91 -3.50 14.68
C GLY A 368 1.76 -4.14 16.07
N GLY A 369 1.85 -5.47 16.20
CA GLY A 369 1.91 -6.16 17.50
C GLY A 369 0.79 -5.74 18.46
N ALA A 370 1.16 -5.37 19.69
CA ALA A 370 0.23 -4.85 20.71
C ALA A 370 -0.59 -3.63 20.24
N GLY A 371 -0.07 -2.86 19.28
CA GLY A 371 -0.74 -1.71 18.66
C GLY A 371 -2.03 -2.03 17.94
N LYS A 372 -2.22 -3.28 17.52
CA LYS A 372 -3.47 -3.72 16.87
C LYS A 372 -4.68 -3.54 17.78
N LEU A 373 -4.51 -3.57 19.10
CA LEU A 373 -5.56 -3.20 20.05
C LEU A 373 -6.03 -1.75 19.84
N CYS A 374 -5.11 -0.80 19.67
CA CYS A 374 -5.43 0.62 19.43
C CYS A 374 -6.16 0.80 18.09
N MET A 375 -5.70 0.08 17.07
CA MET A 375 -6.23 0.17 15.70
C MET A 375 -7.69 -0.29 15.58
N ASN A 376 -8.24 -1.00 16.56
CA ASN A 376 -9.66 -1.38 16.58
C ASN A 376 -10.62 -0.18 16.76
N CYS A 377 -10.10 0.94 17.24
CA CYS A 377 -10.85 2.19 17.43
C CYS A 377 -10.27 3.34 16.61
N HIS A 378 -8.94 3.39 16.50
CA HIS A 378 -8.20 4.46 15.83
C HIS A 378 -8.02 4.20 14.34
N HIS A 379 -9.15 3.99 13.65
CA HIS A 379 -9.22 3.89 12.20
C HIS A 379 -10.39 4.71 11.64
N ALA A 380 -10.33 5.04 10.35
CA ALA A 380 -11.40 5.73 9.66
C ALA A 380 -12.67 4.87 9.66
N ARG A 381 -13.84 5.53 9.78
CA ARG A 381 -15.16 4.88 9.79
C ARG A 381 -15.82 4.80 8.41
N GLN A 382 -15.10 5.15 7.36
CA GLN A 382 -15.60 5.15 5.99
C GLN A 382 -14.52 4.66 5.04
N ASP A 383 -14.95 4.04 3.94
CA ASP A 383 -14.13 3.85 2.76
C ASP A 383 -13.97 5.22 2.07
N ALA A 384 -12.73 5.71 1.95
CA ALA A 384 -12.44 7.05 1.47
C ALA A 384 -12.93 7.28 0.03
N ASP A 385 -12.74 6.31 -0.86
CA ASP A 385 -13.02 6.46 -2.29
C ASP A 385 -14.51 6.53 -2.58
N SER A 386 -15.31 5.71 -1.90
CA SER A 386 -16.77 5.70 -2.04
C SER A 386 -17.42 6.89 -1.33
N TYR A 387 -17.00 7.19 -0.09
CA TYR A 387 -17.58 8.24 0.74
C TYR A 387 -17.32 9.65 0.19
N SER A 388 -16.12 9.88 -0.36
CA SER A 388 -15.72 11.21 -0.83
C SER A 388 -16.37 11.66 -2.15
N ASN A 389 -17.20 10.83 -2.77
CA ASN A 389 -17.89 11.17 -4.02
C ASN A 389 -19.08 12.12 -3.82
N ALA A 390 -19.58 12.27 -2.59
CA ALA A 390 -20.72 13.13 -2.29
C ALA A 390 -20.57 13.81 -0.92
N TYR A 391 -21.19 14.98 -0.76
CA TYR A 391 -21.19 15.68 0.52
C TYR A 391 -22.06 14.99 1.57
N HIS A 392 -21.61 15.03 2.82
CA HIS A 392 -22.32 14.55 4.01
C HIS A 392 -22.23 15.59 5.13
N SER A 393 -23.24 15.66 6.01
CA SER A 393 -23.25 16.63 7.13
C SER A 393 -22.17 16.42 8.18
N HIS A 394 -21.52 15.25 8.18
CA HIS A 394 -20.39 14.89 9.03
C HIS A 394 -19.24 14.38 8.15
N TYR A 395 -18.75 15.26 7.26
CA TYR A 395 -17.76 14.91 6.26
C TYR A 395 -16.37 14.61 6.87
N GLY A 396 -15.55 13.82 6.17
CA GLY A 396 -14.24 13.37 6.62
C GLY A 396 -14.19 11.92 7.11
N PRO A 397 -13.01 11.44 7.56
CA PRO A 397 -12.77 10.02 7.89
C PRO A 397 -13.38 9.55 9.21
N HIS A 398 -14.03 10.43 9.99
CA HIS A 398 -14.15 10.34 11.47
C HIS A 398 -12.80 10.65 12.13
N HIS A 399 -12.77 11.38 13.26
CA HIS A 399 -11.57 12.06 13.80
C HIS A 399 -10.42 11.15 14.30
N SER A 400 -10.23 9.97 13.71
CA SER A 400 -9.32 8.93 14.16
C SER A 400 -8.75 8.04 13.03
N PRO A 401 -8.17 8.56 11.93
CA PRO A 401 -7.63 7.73 10.83
C PRO A 401 -6.18 7.23 11.06
N GLN A 402 -5.72 7.08 12.31
CA GLN A 402 -4.30 6.82 12.60
C GLN A 402 -3.80 5.47 12.06
N ALA A 403 -4.61 4.42 12.14
CA ALA A 403 -4.28 3.11 11.57
C ALA A 403 -4.16 3.17 10.04
N ASP A 404 -5.09 3.86 9.39
CA ASP A 404 -5.12 4.08 7.94
C ASP A 404 -3.88 4.85 7.48
N MET A 405 -3.53 5.94 8.18
CA MET A 405 -2.34 6.75 7.92
C MET A 405 -1.06 5.92 8.07
N LEU A 406 -0.92 5.19 9.19
CA LEU A 406 0.26 4.37 9.44
C LEU A 406 0.41 3.24 8.40
N ALA A 407 -0.70 2.62 8.00
CA ALA A 407 -0.72 1.62 6.93
C ALA A 407 -0.39 2.23 5.56
N GLY A 408 -0.75 3.50 5.35
CA GLY A 408 -0.63 4.21 4.09
C GLY A 408 -1.75 3.85 3.11
N THR A 409 -2.98 3.75 3.62
CA THR A 409 -4.16 3.36 2.83
C THR A 409 -5.41 4.12 3.26
N ASN A 410 -6.54 3.82 2.62
CA ASN A 410 -7.86 4.40 2.88
C ASN A 410 -7.88 5.94 2.87
N ALA A 411 -7.17 6.52 1.91
CA ALA A 411 -7.22 7.93 1.55
C ALA A 411 -7.42 8.07 0.04
N VAL A 412 -7.81 9.25 -0.43
CA VAL A 412 -8.11 9.47 -1.85
C VAL A 412 -6.83 9.71 -2.62
N THR A 413 -6.35 8.70 -3.33
CA THR A 413 -5.07 8.79 -4.05
C THR A 413 -5.16 9.48 -5.41
N PHE A 414 -6.37 9.76 -5.90
CA PHE A 414 -6.63 10.23 -7.26
C PHE A 414 -6.03 9.30 -8.34
N GLY A 415 -5.94 7.99 -8.06
CA GLY A 415 -5.35 7.00 -8.97
C GLY A 415 -3.82 7.07 -9.05
N MET A 416 -3.18 7.73 -8.09
CA MET A 416 -1.72 7.79 -7.94
C MET A 416 -1.26 6.72 -6.94
N ASN A 417 -0.07 6.17 -7.15
CA ASN A 417 0.64 5.44 -6.10
C ASN A 417 1.25 6.43 -5.11
N ILE A 418 1.01 6.24 -3.81
CA ILE A 418 1.50 7.13 -2.74
C ILE A 418 2.41 6.34 -1.81
N PRO A 419 3.72 6.63 -1.76
CA PRO A 419 4.65 5.86 -0.93
C PRO A 419 4.45 6.14 0.56
N SER A 420 4.78 5.13 1.37
CA SER A 420 4.80 5.23 2.83
C SER A 420 6.21 5.30 3.41
N SER A 421 6.34 6.00 4.52
CA SER A 421 7.50 5.97 5.41
C SER A 421 7.64 4.62 6.12
N ASN A 422 8.80 4.40 6.74
CA ASN A 422 9.19 3.10 7.30
C ASN A 422 8.64 2.78 8.70
N HIS A 423 7.92 3.69 9.39
CA HIS A 423 7.48 3.43 10.77
C HIS A 423 6.68 2.13 10.91
N LYS A 424 5.81 1.79 9.96
CA LYS A 424 5.08 0.51 9.95
C LYS A 424 5.98 -0.74 9.88
N ASN A 425 7.20 -0.61 9.33
CA ASN A 425 8.14 -1.72 9.12
C ASN A 425 9.18 -1.83 10.25
N VAL A 426 9.47 -0.73 10.95
CA VAL A 426 10.55 -0.69 11.97
C VAL A 426 10.03 -0.65 13.40
N VAL A 427 8.77 -0.29 13.61
CA VAL A 427 8.13 -0.28 14.92
C VAL A 427 7.27 -1.53 15.06
N LYS A 428 7.76 -2.53 15.81
CA LYS A 428 7.08 -3.82 15.99
C LYS A 428 5.72 -3.66 16.67
N ASP A 429 5.71 -3.02 17.85
CA ASP A 429 4.51 -2.75 18.64
C ASP A 429 4.06 -1.31 18.38
N ALA A 430 3.49 -1.11 17.18
CA ALA A 430 3.00 0.18 16.70
C ALA A 430 2.08 0.86 17.74
N CYS A 431 1.97 2.18 17.72
CA CYS A 431 1.22 2.98 18.70
C CYS A 431 1.82 2.91 20.12
N VAL A 432 1.86 1.72 20.74
CA VAL A 432 2.35 1.47 22.11
C VAL A 432 3.81 1.90 22.29
N THR A 433 4.68 1.60 21.31
CA THR A 433 6.10 1.98 21.39
C THR A 433 6.30 3.48 21.61
N CYS A 434 5.51 4.33 20.96
CA CYS A 434 5.64 5.78 21.05
C CYS A 434 4.74 6.36 22.15
N HIS A 435 3.43 6.09 22.05
CA HIS A 435 2.42 6.70 22.93
C HIS A 435 2.47 6.17 24.37
N MET A 436 2.91 4.92 24.56
CA MET A 436 3.12 4.34 25.89
C MET A 436 4.60 4.29 26.27
N GLY A 437 5.43 5.11 25.60
CA GLY A 437 6.85 5.28 25.92
C GLY A 437 7.07 5.76 27.36
N ALA A 438 8.31 5.64 27.84
CA ALA A 438 8.70 6.08 29.17
C ALA A 438 8.39 7.58 29.37
N THR A 439 7.92 7.93 30.57
CA THR A 439 7.66 9.33 30.94
C THR A 439 8.93 9.97 31.54
N PRO A 440 9.00 11.31 31.66
CA PRO A 440 10.08 12.00 32.37
C PRO A 440 10.34 11.45 33.79
N ALA A 441 11.45 11.77 34.44
CA ALA A 441 11.69 11.26 35.79
C ALA A 441 10.72 11.87 36.83
N ALA A 442 10.55 11.19 37.97
CA ALA A 442 9.69 11.70 39.04
C ALA A 442 10.15 13.08 39.52
N GLY A 443 9.23 14.06 39.53
CA GLY A 443 9.52 15.45 39.89
C GLY A 443 9.88 16.35 38.69
N GLU A 444 10.08 15.78 37.49
CA GLU A 444 10.27 16.56 36.27
C GLU A 444 8.91 16.95 35.64
N PRO A 445 8.83 18.08 34.92
CA PRO A 445 7.66 18.45 34.14
C PRO A 445 7.23 17.32 33.20
N GLY A 446 5.93 17.08 33.06
CA GLY A 446 5.39 16.08 32.13
C GLY A 446 5.37 14.63 32.63
N HIS A 447 5.95 14.30 33.79
CA HIS A 447 6.06 12.92 34.32
C HIS A 447 4.76 12.09 34.27
N ASP A 448 3.62 12.72 34.56
CA ASP A 448 2.30 12.08 34.57
C ASP A 448 1.35 12.73 33.55
N TYR A 449 1.90 13.37 32.52
CA TYR A 449 1.13 14.06 31.47
C TYR A 449 1.47 13.59 30.06
N VAL A 450 2.66 13.04 29.82
CA VAL A 450 3.04 12.45 28.51
C VAL A 450 3.45 10.99 28.65
N GLY A 451 3.32 10.21 27.58
CA GLY A 451 3.72 8.80 27.55
C GLY A 451 2.87 7.87 28.43
N ALA A 452 3.37 6.65 28.63
CA ALA A 452 2.74 5.61 29.45
C ALA A 452 1.20 5.52 29.25
N HIS A 453 0.41 5.64 30.31
CA HIS A 453 -1.06 5.55 30.22
C HIS A 453 -1.77 6.90 30.03
N THR A 454 -1.02 7.98 29.77
CA THR A 454 -1.62 9.24 29.28
C THR A 454 -1.82 9.19 27.77
N PHE A 455 -1.00 8.39 27.08
CA PHE A 455 -0.92 8.24 25.62
C PHE A 455 -0.53 9.52 24.86
N ALA A 456 -0.29 10.61 25.58
CA ALA A 456 0.01 11.91 24.98
C ALA A 456 1.46 11.98 24.53
N MET A 457 1.68 12.58 23.37
CA MET A 457 3.01 12.80 22.81
C MET A 457 3.59 14.16 23.19
N ASP A 458 2.76 15.10 23.61
CA ASP A 458 3.17 16.41 24.09
C ASP A 458 2.35 16.84 25.29
N TRP A 459 2.89 17.77 26.07
CA TRP A 459 2.16 18.46 27.12
C TRP A 459 2.73 19.86 27.31
N THR A 460 1.83 20.84 27.43
CA THR A 460 2.16 22.20 27.84
C THR A 460 1.49 22.48 29.18
N ASN A 461 2.25 22.95 30.15
CA ASN A 461 1.72 23.32 31.46
C ASN A 461 0.69 24.46 31.30
N PRO A 462 -0.58 24.26 31.69
CA PRO A 462 -1.61 25.29 31.56
C PRO A 462 -1.36 26.55 32.41
N GLN A 463 -0.54 26.44 33.45
CA GLN A 463 -0.18 27.54 34.36
C GLN A 463 1.14 28.22 33.97
N ASP A 464 1.97 27.57 33.16
CA ASP A 464 3.27 28.09 32.70
C ASP A 464 3.57 27.56 31.30
N SER A 465 3.18 28.31 30.27
CA SER A 465 3.34 27.89 28.88
C SER A 465 4.81 27.73 28.42
N THR A 466 5.79 28.14 29.25
CA THR A 466 7.21 27.90 28.96
C THR A 466 7.64 26.47 29.28
N GLN A 467 6.84 25.74 30.06
CA GLN A 467 7.03 24.32 30.32
C GLN A 467 6.27 23.50 29.29
N GLN A 468 6.96 23.18 28.20
CA GLN A 468 6.51 22.25 27.18
C GLN A 468 7.40 21.01 27.21
N VAL A 469 6.78 19.84 27.10
CA VAL A 469 7.46 18.55 27.09
C VAL A 469 6.95 17.75 25.90
N ASP A 470 7.86 17.32 25.04
CA ASP A 470 7.58 16.38 23.96
C ASP A 470 8.14 15.00 24.35
N ASN A 471 7.31 13.97 24.23
CA ASN A 471 7.69 12.59 24.53
C ASN A 471 8.46 11.96 23.36
N VAL A 472 9.68 12.43 23.13
CA VAL A 472 10.56 11.96 22.05
C VAL A 472 11.55 10.89 22.50
N THR A 473 11.55 10.50 23.79
CA THR A 473 12.41 9.42 24.30
C THR A 473 12.32 8.12 23.48
N PRO A 474 11.13 7.66 23.04
CA PRO A 474 11.03 6.48 22.19
C PRO A 474 11.74 6.61 20.84
N CYS A 475 11.81 7.83 20.30
CA CYS A 475 12.39 8.13 19.00
C CYS A 475 13.93 8.08 19.03
N GLN A 476 14.55 8.35 20.19
CA GLN A 476 16.00 8.52 20.32
C GLN A 476 16.80 7.28 19.89
N THR A 477 16.22 6.08 20.03
CA THR A 477 16.82 4.81 19.59
C THR A 477 17.16 4.82 18.09
N CYS A 478 16.36 5.52 17.28
CA CYS A 478 16.52 5.55 15.82
C CYS A 478 16.93 6.93 15.29
N HIS A 479 16.48 8.01 15.94
CA HIS A 479 16.69 9.39 15.50
C HIS A 479 17.86 10.10 16.20
N GLY A 480 18.52 9.44 17.15
CA GLY A 480 19.66 10.01 17.87
C GLY A 480 19.22 10.97 18.98
N ASN A 481 20.04 11.99 19.25
CA ASN A 481 19.83 12.87 20.38
C ASN A 481 18.85 14.01 20.04
N ILE A 482 17.57 13.68 19.97
CA ILE A 482 16.48 14.66 19.84
C ILE A 482 15.83 14.93 21.19
N THR A 483 15.32 16.15 21.36
CA THR A 483 14.70 16.66 22.58
C THR A 483 13.29 17.23 22.34
N SER A 484 12.95 17.53 21.09
CA SER A 484 11.62 17.97 20.65
C SER A 484 11.29 17.39 19.27
N PHE A 485 10.01 17.39 18.89
CA PHE A 485 9.61 17.09 17.52
C PHE A 485 10.21 18.06 16.50
N ASP A 486 10.49 19.30 16.91
CA ASP A 486 11.11 20.33 16.07
C ASP A 486 12.54 19.96 15.67
N ASP A 487 13.22 19.10 16.44
CA ASP A 487 14.56 18.60 16.09
C ASP A 487 14.54 17.63 14.91
N ILE A 488 13.36 17.11 14.53
CA ILE A 488 13.16 16.20 13.41
C ILE A 488 12.94 17.02 12.13
N MET A 489 14.04 17.58 11.61
CA MET A 489 14.01 18.40 10.39
C MET A 489 13.61 17.60 9.15
N ALA A 490 12.81 18.22 8.29
CA ALA A 490 12.54 17.69 6.96
C ALA A 490 13.80 17.71 6.08
N LYS A 491 13.83 16.84 5.07
CA LYS A 491 14.98 16.75 4.15
C LYS A 491 15.09 17.90 3.15
N LYS A 492 14.02 18.65 2.97
CA LYS A 492 13.86 19.73 1.98
C LYS A 492 12.55 20.46 2.29
N ASP A 493 12.43 21.64 1.70
CA ASP A 493 11.21 22.43 1.60
C ASP A 493 10.17 21.63 0.77
N TYR A 494 9.14 21.12 1.45
CA TYR A 494 8.05 20.37 0.87
C TYR A 494 6.85 21.23 0.55
N ASP A 495 6.54 22.24 1.35
CA ASP A 495 5.37 23.10 1.16
C ASP A 495 5.62 24.28 0.19
N GLY A 496 6.89 24.58 -0.11
CA GLY A 496 7.33 25.54 -1.11
C GLY A 496 7.45 26.98 -0.58
N ASP A 497 7.58 27.19 0.73
CA ASP A 497 7.67 28.52 1.33
C ASP A 497 9.09 29.13 1.31
N GLY A 498 10.11 28.34 0.93
CA GLY A 498 11.51 28.72 0.83
C GLY A 498 12.35 28.43 2.07
N VAL A 499 11.77 27.82 3.11
CA VAL A 499 12.42 27.42 4.37
C VAL A 499 12.39 25.89 4.47
N ILE A 500 13.40 25.30 5.12
CA ILE A 500 13.35 23.88 5.50
C ILE A 500 13.04 23.84 6.99
N GLU A 501 11.87 23.30 7.34
CA GLU A 501 11.35 23.29 8.71
C GLU A 501 11.33 21.86 9.32
N SER A 502 10.72 21.72 10.49
CA SER A 502 10.47 20.41 11.08
C SER A 502 9.55 19.59 10.15
N ALA A 503 9.59 18.27 10.28
CA ALA A 503 8.71 17.39 9.52
C ALA A 503 7.21 17.73 9.75
N GLN A 504 6.83 18.16 10.97
CA GLN A 504 5.45 18.50 11.26
C GLN A 504 5.03 19.85 10.64
N ASP A 505 5.92 20.85 10.68
CA ASP A 505 5.66 22.17 10.11
C ASP A 505 5.47 22.10 8.59
N GLU A 506 6.31 21.31 7.91
CA GLU A 506 6.20 21.09 6.46
C GLU A 506 4.88 20.44 6.05
N VAL A 507 4.35 19.51 6.87
CA VAL A 507 3.01 18.94 6.63
C VAL A 507 1.92 19.96 6.94
N ALA A 508 2.09 20.78 7.98
CA ALA A 508 1.15 21.85 8.32
C ALA A 508 1.07 22.92 7.20
N GLY A 509 2.21 23.33 6.64
CA GLY A 509 2.26 24.23 5.49
C GLY A 509 1.60 23.64 4.23
N LEU A 510 1.78 22.34 3.99
CA LEU A 510 1.06 21.64 2.91
C LEU A 510 -0.46 21.59 3.14
N LEU A 511 -0.91 21.38 4.39
CA LEU A 511 -2.34 21.46 4.74
C LEU A 511 -2.87 22.86 4.41
N ASP A 512 -2.15 23.91 4.81
CA ASP A 512 -2.50 25.30 4.52
C ASP A 512 -2.61 25.56 3.00
N ASN A 513 -1.68 25.03 2.21
CA ASN A 513 -1.69 25.17 0.76
C ASN A 513 -2.90 24.49 0.10
N VAL A 514 -3.28 23.29 0.56
CA VAL A 514 -4.50 22.61 0.10
C VAL A 514 -5.74 23.37 0.56
N GLY A 515 -5.78 23.78 1.82
CA GLY A 515 -6.91 24.50 2.43
C GLY A 515 -7.23 25.79 1.69
N LYS A 516 -6.22 26.60 1.33
CA LYS A 516 -6.37 27.84 0.56
C LYS A 516 -6.98 27.64 -0.83
N LEU A 517 -6.94 26.43 -1.39
CA LEU A 517 -7.55 26.08 -2.67
C LEU A 517 -8.98 25.50 -2.54
N LEU A 518 -9.45 25.27 -1.32
CA LEU A 518 -10.81 24.84 -1.02
C LEU A 518 -11.67 26.07 -0.63
N PRO A 519 -12.97 26.11 -0.97
CA PRO A 519 -13.82 27.22 -0.59
C PRO A 519 -14.01 27.35 0.93
N PRO A 520 -13.90 28.55 1.54
CA PRO A 520 -13.61 29.83 0.92
C PRO A 520 -12.15 29.96 0.48
N LEU A 521 -11.93 30.27 -0.80
CA LEU A 521 -10.59 30.34 -1.39
C LEU A 521 -9.72 31.39 -0.66
N GLY A 522 -8.45 31.06 -0.44
CA GLY A 522 -7.47 31.90 0.24
C GLY A 522 -7.43 31.74 1.77
N ASP A 523 -8.38 31.02 2.37
CA ASP A 523 -8.37 30.68 3.80
C ASP A 523 -7.83 29.24 3.96
N PRO A 524 -6.79 29.00 4.79
CA PRO A 524 -6.31 27.64 5.05
C PRO A 524 -7.34 26.78 5.80
N LYS A 525 -8.37 27.38 6.41
CA LYS A 525 -9.43 26.65 7.11
C LYS A 525 -10.45 26.10 6.11
N VAL A 526 -10.55 24.78 6.07
CA VAL A 526 -11.55 24.07 5.27
C VAL A 526 -12.90 24.07 5.99
N THR A 527 -13.98 24.28 5.22
CA THR A 527 -15.36 24.10 5.68
C THR A 527 -16.14 23.48 4.52
N GLU A 528 -16.36 22.17 4.63
CA GLU A 528 -16.99 21.39 3.58
C GLU A 528 -18.46 21.78 3.42
N SER A 529 -18.93 21.76 2.18
CA SER A 529 -20.31 22.05 1.88
C SER A 529 -20.78 21.27 0.66
N SER A 530 -22.09 21.18 0.49
CA SER A 530 -22.71 20.59 -0.71
C SER A 530 -22.40 21.36 -2.00
N ALA A 531 -21.77 22.53 -1.93
CA ALA A 531 -21.35 23.30 -3.10
C ALA A 531 -19.99 22.85 -3.67
N TYR A 532 -19.24 22.01 -2.94
CA TYR A 532 -17.95 21.51 -3.41
C TYR A 532 -18.15 20.58 -4.61
N THR A 533 -17.26 20.70 -5.60
CA THR A 533 -17.18 19.74 -6.71
C THR A 533 -16.67 18.37 -6.19
N PRO A 534 -16.87 17.27 -6.94
CA PRO A 534 -16.32 15.97 -6.54
C PRO A 534 -14.81 15.98 -6.30
N VAL A 535 -14.04 16.75 -7.07
CA VAL A 535 -12.58 16.89 -6.85
C VAL A 535 -12.29 17.65 -5.55
N GLN A 536 -13.06 18.70 -5.26
CA GLN A 536 -12.92 19.45 -4.00
C GLN A 536 -13.31 18.59 -2.80
N LEU A 537 -14.37 17.78 -2.88
CA LEU A 537 -14.76 16.84 -1.83
C LEU A 537 -13.66 15.81 -1.55
N LYS A 538 -13.06 15.24 -2.60
CA LYS A 538 -11.93 14.31 -2.50
C LYS A 538 -10.70 14.93 -1.85
N ALA A 539 -10.33 16.14 -2.27
CA ALA A 539 -9.19 16.85 -1.70
C ALA A 539 -9.48 17.29 -0.24
N ALA A 540 -10.70 17.71 0.07
CA ALA A 540 -11.14 18.03 1.42
C ALA A 540 -11.11 16.79 2.34
N TYR A 541 -11.47 15.61 1.81
CA TYR A 541 -11.36 14.37 2.57
C TYR A 541 -9.90 14.11 2.96
N ASN A 542 -8.95 14.24 2.03
CA ASN A 542 -7.53 14.08 2.32
C ASN A 542 -6.99 15.13 3.30
N TYR A 543 -7.44 16.38 3.19
CA TYR A 543 -7.12 17.42 4.16
C TYR A 543 -7.57 17.01 5.56
N GLU A 544 -8.83 16.58 5.73
CA GLU A 544 -9.35 16.10 7.00
C GLU A 544 -8.70 14.79 7.44
N PHE A 545 -8.25 13.94 6.51
CA PHE A 545 -7.50 12.72 6.82
C PHE A 545 -6.15 13.03 7.48
N VAL A 546 -5.34 13.88 6.87
CA VAL A 546 -4.02 14.24 7.42
C VAL A 546 -4.17 15.08 8.70
N LYS A 547 -5.14 15.99 8.74
CA LYS A 547 -5.41 16.83 9.91
C LYS A 547 -5.92 16.01 11.10
N ASN A 548 -6.86 15.09 10.89
CA ASN A 548 -7.44 14.28 11.96
C ASN A 548 -6.56 13.09 12.37
N ASP A 549 -5.60 12.68 11.54
CA ASP A 549 -4.51 11.80 11.98
C ASP A 549 -3.76 12.44 13.18
N GLY A 550 -3.60 13.77 13.15
CA GLY A 550 -3.11 14.57 14.28
C GLY A 550 -1.60 14.47 14.53
N SER A 551 -0.90 13.57 13.83
CA SER A 551 0.54 13.40 13.96
C SER A 551 1.34 14.36 13.09
N TYR A 552 0.69 15.08 12.17
CA TYR A 552 1.33 15.94 11.16
C TYR A 552 2.45 15.22 10.40
N GLY A 553 2.20 13.96 10.04
CA GLY A 553 3.14 13.13 9.28
C GLY A 553 4.11 12.30 10.15
N VAL A 554 4.11 12.41 11.48
CA VAL A 554 4.95 11.50 12.30
C VAL A 554 4.56 10.04 12.11
N HIS A 555 3.26 9.70 11.98
CA HIS A 555 2.85 8.33 11.68
C HIS A 555 3.37 7.87 10.31
N ASN A 556 3.27 8.71 9.29
CA ASN A 556 3.66 8.37 7.92
C ASN A 556 4.00 9.60 7.05
N PHE A 557 5.20 10.15 7.24
CA PHE A 557 5.58 11.45 6.66
C PHE A 557 5.49 11.48 5.13
N GLN A 558 6.07 10.49 4.46
CA GLN A 558 6.04 10.43 2.99
C GLN A 558 4.61 10.30 2.46
N TYR A 559 3.76 9.54 3.15
CA TYR A 559 2.37 9.38 2.72
C TYR A 559 1.59 10.68 2.88
N ALA A 560 1.65 11.31 4.05
CA ALA A 560 0.98 12.59 4.32
C ALA A 560 1.40 13.69 3.34
N VAL A 561 2.71 13.87 3.15
CA VAL A 561 3.28 14.85 2.20
C VAL A 561 2.77 14.61 0.78
N ASN A 562 2.88 13.38 0.28
CA ASN A 562 2.51 13.10 -1.10
C ASN A 562 0.99 13.14 -1.31
N LEU A 563 0.20 12.72 -0.31
CA LEU A 563 -1.25 12.80 -0.33
C LEU A 563 -1.74 14.26 -0.44
N LEU A 564 -1.14 15.18 0.30
CA LEU A 564 -1.47 16.61 0.21
C LEU A 564 -1.01 17.21 -1.12
N LYS A 565 0.16 16.82 -1.64
CA LYS A 565 0.64 17.29 -2.95
C LYS A 565 -0.27 16.85 -4.10
N VAL A 566 -0.73 15.60 -4.13
CA VAL A 566 -1.70 15.16 -5.14
C VAL A 566 -3.03 15.87 -4.97
N SER A 567 -3.47 16.15 -3.73
CA SER A 567 -4.71 16.90 -3.48
C SER A 567 -4.60 18.35 -3.99
N TYR A 568 -3.48 19.02 -3.74
CA TYR A 568 -3.18 20.35 -4.27
C TYR A 568 -3.20 20.37 -5.81
N GLU A 569 -2.57 19.37 -6.43
CA GLU A 569 -2.57 19.21 -7.88
C GLU A 569 -3.99 18.96 -8.42
N ALA A 570 -4.84 18.21 -7.70
CA ALA A 570 -6.25 18.03 -8.04
C ALA A 570 -7.00 19.34 -8.14
N LEU A 571 -6.84 20.17 -7.13
CA LEU A 571 -7.56 21.42 -7.00
C LEU A 571 -7.13 22.44 -8.05
N THR A 572 -5.84 22.49 -8.38
CA THR A 572 -5.31 23.40 -9.41
C THR A 572 -5.67 22.98 -10.83
N THR A 573 -5.88 21.68 -11.07
CA THR A 573 -6.12 21.14 -12.43
C THR A 573 -7.57 20.86 -12.75
N GLY A 574 -8.42 20.70 -11.72
CA GLY A 574 -9.83 20.34 -11.87
C GLY A 574 -10.08 18.88 -12.25
N SER A 575 -9.01 18.08 -12.45
CA SER A 575 -9.09 16.63 -12.67
C SER A 575 -7.70 15.99 -12.51
N ILE A 576 -7.61 14.89 -11.77
CA ILE A 576 -6.43 14.00 -11.83
C ILE A 576 -6.91 12.56 -11.87
N GLY A 577 -6.93 12.00 -13.07
CA GLY A 577 -7.12 10.57 -13.26
C GLY A 577 -6.05 10.03 -14.20
N ALA A 578 -5.90 8.70 -14.20
CA ALA A 578 -5.15 8.03 -15.23
C ALA A 578 -5.72 8.41 -16.61
N GLY A 579 -4.84 8.73 -17.56
CA GLY A 579 -5.24 8.88 -18.94
C GLY A 579 -5.69 7.53 -19.50
N THR A 580 -6.48 7.57 -20.56
CA THR A 580 -7.02 6.37 -21.21
C THR A 580 -6.30 6.15 -22.53
N ILE A 581 -5.89 4.91 -22.81
CA ILE A 581 -5.48 4.53 -24.16
C ILE A 581 -6.73 4.63 -25.03
N THR A 582 -6.73 5.52 -26.00
CA THR A 582 -7.90 5.79 -26.87
C THR A 582 -7.84 4.97 -28.15
N SER A 583 -6.65 4.57 -28.59
CA SER A 583 -6.46 3.84 -29.83
C SER A 583 -5.11 3.12 -29.86
N ILE A 584 -5.11 1.87 -30.35
CA ILE A 584 -3.92 1.13 -30.75
C ILE A 584 -4.15 0.65 -32.18
N THR A 585 -3.43 1.21 -33.14
CA THR A 585 -3.63 0.93 -34.57
C THR A 585 -2.34 0.55 -35.27
N ASP A 586 -2.46 -0.31 -36.29
CA ASP A 586 -1.37 -0.69 -37.18
C ASP A 586 -0.76 0.55 -37.88
N VAL A 587 0.55 0.51 -38.14
CA VAL A 587 1.24 1.60 -38.85
C VAL A 587 1.26 1.29 -40.35
N PRO A 588 0.62 2.10 -41.20
CA PRO A 588 0.56 1.78 -42.63
C PRO A 588 1.93 1.75 -43.30
N ASN A 589 2.13 0.79 -44.20
CA ASN A 589 3.35 0.61 -44.99
C ASN A 589 4.62 0.39 -44.15
N ASP A 590 4.50 -0.25 -42.99
CA ASP A 590 5.61 -0.98 -42.40
C ASP A 590 5.42 -2.48 -42.64
N GLN A 591 6.50 -3.26 -42.64
CA GLN A 591 6.43 -4.73 -42.76
C GLN A 591 5.91 -5.36 -41.45
N GLY A 592 4.86 -4.77 -40.87
CA GLY A 592 4.40 -4.98 -39.51
C GLY A 592 5.37 -4.47 -38.43
N LYS A 593 5.22 -5.06 -37.25
CA LYS A 593 6.03 -4.95 -36.02
C LYS A 593 5.82 -3.73 -35.20
N LYS A 594 5.02 -2.77 -35.63
CA LYS A 594 4.74 -1.58 -34.82
C LYS A 594 3.27 -1.27 -34.80
N VAL A 595 2.87 -0.63 -33.71
CA VAL A 595 1.55 -0.01 -33.59
C VAL A 595 1.73 1.43 -33.16
N ARG A 596 0.82 2.27 -33.59
CA ARG A 596 0.62 3.59 -33.04
C ARG A 596 -0.30 3.46 -31.83
N VAL A 597 0.24 3.82 -30.67
CA VAL A 597 -0.56 3.94 -29.44
C VAL A 597 -0.91 5.42 -29.26
N ILE A 598 -2.16 5.69 -28.92
CA ILE A 598 -2.70 7.04 -28.66
C ILE A 598 -3.36 7.01 -27.29
N TRP A 599 -3.10 8.02 -26.46
CA TRP A 599 -3.70 8.13 -25.14
C TRP A 599 -4.03 9.58 -24.77
N THR A 600 -5.05 9.74 -23.94
CA THR A 600 -5.39 11.05 -23.38
C THR A 600 -4.35 11.50 -22.38
N LYS A 601 -4.22 12.81 -22.24
CA LYS A 601 -3.51 13.46 -21.13
C LYS A 601 -3.88 12.83 -19.79
N PHE A 602 -2.88 12.53 -18.96
CA PHE A 602 -3.08 12.15 -17.58
C PHE A 602 -3.26 13.39 -16.70
N GLY A 603 -3.94 13.22 -15.59
CA GLY A 603 -3.96 14.22 -14.54
C GLY A 603 -2.56 14.66 -14.11
N GLY A 604 -2.33 15.98 -13.97
CA GLY A 604 -1.04 16.52 -13.51
C GLY A 604 0.00 16.81 -14.59
N ASP A 605 -0.28 16.47 -15.85
CA ASP A 605 0.57 16.87 -16.96
C ASP A 605 0.44 18.38 -17.26
N GLY A 606 1.54 19.14 -17.16
CA GLY A 606 1.57 20.56 -17.50
C GLY A 606 1.01 21.52 -16.45
N VAL A 607 0.81 21.06 -15.22
CA VAL A 607 0.19 21.81 -14.12
C VAL A 607 0.72 21.28 -12.78
N GLY A 608 1.07 22.16 -11.83
CA GLY A 608 1.39 21.77 -10.45
C GLY A 608 2.87 21.85 -10.04
N VAL A 609 3.12 21.52 -8.77
CA VAL A 609 4.45 21.54 -8.10
C VAL A 609 5.29 20.30 -8.45
N ASN A 610 4.64 19.18 -8.81
CA ASN A 610 5.28 17.94 -9.27
C ASN A 610 4.56 17.36 -10.50
N PRO A 611 4.53 18.09 -11.63
CA PRO A 611 3.79 17.65 -12.81
C PRO A 611 4.34 16.32 -13.34
N ILE A 612 3.51 15.59 -14.09
CA ILE A 612 3.99 14.51 -14.93
C ILE A 612 5.04 15.08 -15.87
N GLN A 613 6.24 14.49 -15.87
CA GLN A 613 7.36 14.90 -16.70
C GLN A 613 7.51 14.02 -17.94
N LEU A 614 7.09 12.76 -17.84
CA LEU A 614 7.32 11.75 -18.85
C LEU A 614 6.21 10.71 -18.84
N TYR A 615 5.76 10.32 -20.03
CA TYR A 615 4.97 9.12 -20.25
C TYR A 615 5.90 7.96 -20.61
N ALA A 616 5.80 6.84 -19.90
CA ALA A 616 6.45 5.59 -20.25
C ALA A 616 5.42 4.62 -20.85
N LEU A 617 5.77 4.01 -21.99
CA LEU A 617 4.96 3.01 -22.66
C LEU A 617 5.51 1.62 -22.36
N TRP A 618 4.64 0.76 -21.87
CA TRP A 618 4.96 -0.59 -21.45
C TRP A 618 4.19 -1.59 -22.31
N ARG A 619 4.86 -2.68 -22.68
CA ARG A 619 4.25 -3.79 -23.43
C ARG A 619 4.34 -5.07 -22.61
N ARG A 620 3.20 -5.75 -22.43
CA ARG A 620 3.12 -6.96 -21.61
C ARG A 620 3.90 -8.12 -22.25
N VAL A 621 4.56 -8.91 -21.41
CA VAL A 621 5.31 -10.10 -21.82
C VAL A 621 4.46 -11.33 -21.54
N ASP A 622 3.77 -11.83 -22.57
CA ASP A 622 2.73 -12.87 -22.42
C ASP A 622 3.25 -14.31 -22.54
N ASP A 623 4.47 -14.54 -23.04
CA ASP A 623 4.99 -15.89 -23.25
C ASP A 623 6.49 -16.03 -22.87
N ARG A 624 6.79 -16.97 -21.98
CA ARG A 624 8.16 -17.39 -21.60
C ARG A 624 8.63 -18.62 -22.40
N THR A 625 7.97 -19.00 -23.49
CA THR A 625 8.37 -20.20 -24.22
C THR A 625 9.64 -19.99 -25.04
N ASN A 626 10.74 -20.48 -24.47
CA ASN A 626 12.01 -20.84 -25.10
C ASN A 626 12.84 -19.73 -25.76
N GLY A 627 13.79 -19.18 -24.99
CA GLY A 627 15.07 -18.76 -25.57
C GLY A 627 15.72 -17.56 -24.90
N THR A 628 16.59 -17.84 -23.93
CA THR A 628 17.58 -16.93 -23.35
C THR A 628 17.03 -15.71 -22.60
N ASP A 629 16.89 -15.84 -21.27
CA ASP A 629 17.10 -14.68 -20.39
C ASP A 629 18.47 -14.12 -20.73
N ARG A 630 18.50 -13.00 -21.46
CA ARG A 630 19.72 -12.20 -21.53
C ARG A 630 19.96 -11.70 -20.11
N LYS A 631 20.94 -12.31 -19.42
CA LYS A 631 21.40 -11.93 -18.07
C LYS A 631 21.80 -10.44 -17.95
N ASP A 632 21.88 -9.75 -19.08
CA ASP A 632 22.35 -8.37 -19.19
C ASP A 632 21.22 -7.32 -19.24
N ILE A 633 19.94 -7.73 -19.24
CA ILE A 633 18.79 -6.81 -19.26
C ILE A 633 18.24 -6.64 -17.83
N PRO A 634 18.17 -5.40 -17.29
CA PRO A 634 17.65 -5.17 -15.94
C PRO A 634 16.15 -5.48 -15.86
N VAL A 635 15.79 -6.22 -14.80
CA VAL A 635 14.40 -6.46 -14.38
C VAL A 635 14.17 -5.72 -13.07
N TYR A 636 13.33 -4.69 -13.14
CA TYR A 636 12.93 -3.85 -12.02
C TYR A 636 11.76 -4.51 -11.27
N GLU A 637 11.83 -4.53 -9.94
CA GLU A 637 10.77 -5.10 -9.11
C GLU A 637 9.49 -4.28 -9.17
N SER A 638 9.59 -2.99 -9.51
CA SER A 638 8.47 -2.06 -9.55
C SER A 638 8.82 -0.77 -10.30
N LEU A 639 7.81 0.05 -10.64
CA LEU A 639 8.01 1.33 -11.36
C LEU A 639 8.88 2.33 -10.58
N GLU A 640 8.87 2.27 -9.25
CA GLU A 640 9.67 3.14 -8.38
C GLU A 640 11.17 2.88 -8.51
N SER A 641 11.54 1.64 -8.86
CA SER A 641 12.94 1.25 -9.08
C SER A 641 13.45 1.59 -10.48
N VAL A 642 12.57 2.04 -11.38
CA VAL A 642 12.92 2.44 -12.74
C VAL A 642 13.53 3.86 -12.73
N PRO A 643 14.72 4.07 -13.32
CA PRO A 643 15.33 5.38 -13.40
C PRO A 643 14.44 6.39 -14.17
N LEU A 644 14.22 7.59 -13.61
CA LEU A 644 13.47 8.67 -14.26
C LEU A 644 14.06 9.06 -15.63
N ASN A 645 15.38 8.93 -15.79
CA ASN A 645 16.03 9.09 -17.07
C ASN A 645 15.89 7.79 -17.90
N LEU A 646 14.69 7.55 -18.42
CA LEU A 646 14.39 6.41 -19.30
C LEU A 646 15.15 6.47 -20.64
N ILE A 647 15.79 7.59 -20.98
CA ILE A 647 16.70 7.69 -22.14
C ILE A 647 17.94 6.79 -21.93
N THR A 648 18.25 6.41 -20.68
CA THR A 648 19.30 5.44 -20.32
C THR A 648 18.77 4.03 -19.98
N ALA A 649 17.46 3.84 -19.86
CA ALA A 649 16.90 2.49 -19.75
C ALA A 649 17.09 1.80 -21.10
N GLN A 650 17.93 0.76 -21.15
CA GLN A 650 18.13 -0.01 -22.39
C GLN A 650 16.78 -0.47 -22.93
N ALA A 651 16.54 -0.32 -24.23
CA ALA A 651 15.37 -0.90 -24.89
C ALA A 651 15.28 -2.40 -24.51
N GLY A 652 14.16 -2.79 -23.90
CA GLY A 652 13.97 -4.14 -23.33
C GLY A 652 14.08 -4.26 -21.81
N ALA A 653 14.41 -3.18 -21.08
CA ALA A 653 14.30 -3.15 -19.62
C ALA A 653 12.89 -3.56 -19.17
N ARG A 654 12.81 -4.40 -18.14
CA ARG A 654 11.54 -5.00 -17.70
C ARG A 654 11.13 -4.49 -16.34
N VAL A 655 9.83 -4.43 -16.08
CA VAL A 655 9.28 -4.06 -14.78
C VAL A 655 8.07 -4.93 -14.44
N MET A 656 7.91 -5.25 -13.15
CA MET A 656 6.70 -5.87 -12.66
C MET A 656 5.65 -4.78 -12.34
N ILE A 657 4.46 -4.90 -12.93
CA ILE A 657 3.31 -4.02 -12.67
C ILE A 657 2.08 -4.93 -12.51
N ASP A 658 1.38 -4.82 -11.39
CA ASP A 658 0.21 -5.65 -11.02
C ASP A 658 0.47 -7.16 -11.16
N GLY A 659 1.65 -7.61 -10.73
CA GLY A 659 2.05 -9.03 -10.81
C GLY A 659 2.32 -9.54 -12.23
N GLN A 660 2.29 -8.67 -13.24
CA GLN A 660 2.60 -8.99 -14.64
C GLN A 660 3.93 -8.38 -15.06
N LEU A 661 4.66 -9.03 -15.96
CA LEU A 661 5.94 -8.55 -16.48
C LEU A 661 5.71 -7.70 -17.73
N TRP A 662 6.33 -6.52 -17.75
CA TRP A 662 6.20 -5.55 -18.84
C TRP A 662 7.56 -5.10 -19.34
N ASP A 663 7.75 -5.07 -20.65
CA ASP A 663 8.95 -4.53 -21.30
C ASP A 663 8.74 -3.05 -21.66
N PHE A 664 9.76 -2.23 -21.43
CA PHE A 664 9.79 -0.83 -21.84
C PHE A 664 9.78 -0.72 -23.38
N ALA A 665 8.75 -0.07 -23.92
CA ALA A 665 8.50 0.02 -25.36
C ALA A 665 8.79 1.40 -25.95
N GLY A 666 8.69 2.47 -25.14
CA GLY A 666 8.92 3.84 -25.57
C GLY A 666 8.65 4.86 -24.46
N SER A 667 8.95 6.13 -24.72
CA SER A 667 8.63 7.21 -23.79
C SER A 667 8.41 8.53 -24.51
N VAL A 668 7.45 9.33 -24.02
CA VAL A 668 7.11 10.64 -24.56
C VAL A 668 7.17 11.69 -23.46
N PRO A 669 7.99 12.76 -23.60
CA PRO A 669 8.00 13.87 -22.64
C PRO A 669 6.61 14.51 -22.53
N ALA A 670 6.18 14.75 -21.29
CA ALA A 670 4.94 15.45 -21.02
C ALA A 670 5.07 16.93 -21.44
N SER A 671 4.06 17.44 -22.14
CA SER A 671 4.06 18.80 -22.72
C SER A 671 2.67 19.44 -22.70
N ALA A 672 1.82 19.05 -21.75
CA ALA A 672 0.46 19.52 -21.54
C ALA A 672 -0.52 19.32 -22.72
N GLN A 673 -0.19 18.46 -23.69
CA GLN A 673 -1.06 18.18 -24.84
C GLN A 673 -2.32 17.42 -24.40
N LYS A 674 -3.44 17.64 -25.11
CA LYS A 674 -4.70 16.93 -24.82
C LYS A 674 -4.60 15.42 -25.07
N GLU A 675 -3.76 15.06 -26.04
CA GLU A 675 -3.54 13.69 -26.50
C GLU A 675 -2.07 13.53 -26.86
N TYR A 676 -1.57 12.32 -26.67
CA TYR A 676 -0.21 11.91 -27.01
C TYR A 676 -0.25 10.69 -27.92
N SER A 677 0.80 10.51 -28.70
CA SER A 677 0.97 9.33 -29.55
C SER A 677 2.43 8.96 -29.65
N ASP A 678 2.70 7.66 -29.68
CA ASP A 678 4.02 7.12 -30.01
C ASP A 678 3.88 5.86 -30.87
N ILE A 679 4.93 5.54 -31.63
CA ILE A 679 5.01 4.32 -32.43
C ILE A 679 5.94 3.34 -31.71
N VAL A 680 5.37 2.25 -31.22
CA VAL A 680 6.08 1.27 -30.39
C VAL A 680 6.06 -0.12 -31.02
N PRO A 681 7.09 -0.94 -30.77
CA PRO A 681 7.16 -2.28 -31.34
C PRO A 681 6.17 -3.25 -30.69
N THR A 682 5.60 -4.16 -31.49
CA THR A 682 4.85 -5.34 -31.08
C THR A 682 5.78 -6.56 -30.94
N LEU A 683 5.33 -7.63 -30.28
CA LEU A 683 6.12 -8.87 -30.16
C LEU A 683 6.06 -9.74 -31.44
N PHE A 684 4.93 -9.69 -32.15
CA PHE A 684 4.63 -10.53 -33.30
C PHE A 684 3.76 -9.76 -34.30
N ASP A 685 3.85 -10.16 -35.57
CA ASP A 685 3.03 -9.62 -36.66
C ASP A 685 1.78 -10.48 -36.87
N SER A 686 0.64 -9.82 -37.04
CA SER A 686 -0.53 -10.49 -37.58
C SER A 686 -0.33 -10.67 -39.09
N THR A 687 -0.54 -11.90 -39.56
CA THR A 687 -0.39 -12.25 -40.98
C THR A 687 -1.63 -13.02 -41.42
N LYS A 688 -1.94 -13.00 -42.72
CA LYS A 688 -3.03 -13.83 -43.27
C LYS A 688 -2.84 -15.32 -42.94
N ALA A 689 -1.59 -15.77 -42.91
CA ALA A 689 -1.24 -17.18 -42.69
C ALA A 689 -1.29 -17.63 -41.22
N LYS A 690 -0.94 -16.76 -40.26
CA LYS A 690 -0.79 -17.14 -38.84
C LYS A 690 -1.84 -16.57 -37.89
N GLY A 691 -2.78 -15.76 -38.40
CA GLY A 691 -3.84 -15.16 -37.59
C GLY A 691 -3.43 -13.86 -36.89
N MET A 692 -4.32 -13.34 -36.03
CA MET A 692 -4.11 -12.10 -35.29
C MET A 692 -3.31 -12.33 -34.00
N TYR A 693 -2.22 -11.57 -33.81
CA TYR A 693 -1.41 -11.57 -32.60
C TYR A 693 -1.57 -10.24 -31.85
N TRP A 694 -2.28 -10.28 -30.73
CA TRP A 694 -2.53 -9.10 -29.91
C TRP A 694 -1.35 -8.81 -28.97
N SER A 695 -0.87 -7.57 -29.00
CA SER A 695 0.06 -7.04 -28.00
C SER A 695 -0.71 -6.16 -27.02
N VAL A 696 -0.46 -6.33 -25.73
CA VAL A 696 -1.09 -5.53 -24.67
C VAL A 696 -0.15 -4.43 -24.21
N PHE A 697 -0.67 -3.21 -24.11
CA PHE A 697 0.06 -2.00 -23.76
C PHE A 697 -0.52 -1.32 -22.52
N ARG A 698 0.33 -0.58 -21.82
CA ARG A 698 -0.02 0.26 -20.68
C ARG A 698 0.83 1.54 -20.71
N ILE A 699 0.25 2.66 -20.28
CA ILE A 699 0.94 3.94 -20.19
C ILE A 699 1.14 4.29 -18.70
N SER A 700 2.34 4.73 -18.32
CA SER A 700 2.60 5.30 -16.99
C SER A 700 2.93 6.78 -17.11
N GLY A 701 2.26 7.62 -16.33
CA GLY A 701 2.64 9.01 -16.10
C GLY A 701 3.59 9.10 -14.92
N LEU A 702 4.84 9.50 -15.17
CA LEU A 702 5.90 9.60 -14.15
C LEU A 702 6.11 11.06 -13.74
N THR A 703 6.10 11.34 -12.44
CA THR A 703 6.42 12.66 -11.88
C THR A 703 7.92 12.77 -11.57
N LYS A 704 8.37 13.94 -11.08
CA LYS A 704 9.73 14.12 -10.54
C LYS A 704 10.03 13.21 -9.34
N ILE A 705 9.01 12.71 -8.64
CA ILE A 705 9.14 11.79 -7.51
C ILE A 705 8.86 10.38 -8.06
N PRO A 706 9.87 9.49 -8.21
CA PRO A 706 9.68 8.18 -8.85
C PRO A 706 8.57 7.33 -8.22
N ALA A 707 8.36 7.52 -6.91
CA ALA A 707 7.35 6.81 -6.15
C ALA A 707 5.92 7.32 -6.35
N VAL A 708 5.74 8.50 -6.94
CA VAL A 708 4.44 9.09 -7.25
C VAL A 708 4.23 9.02 -8.76
N TYR A 709 3.41 8.07 -9.19
CA TYR A 709 3.07 7.82 -10.58
C TYR A 709 1.64 7.32 -10.69
N THR A 710 1.15 7.24 -11.92
CA THR A 710 -0.15 6.65 -12.25
C THR A 710 -0.05 5.87 -13.54
N THR A 711 -0.94 4.89 -13.74
CA THR A 711 -0.96 4.05 -14.94
C THR A 711 -2.35 3.95 -15.55
N SER A 712 -2.43 3.90 -16.88
CA SER A 712 -3.67 3.58 -17.57
C SER A 712 -4.12 2.14 -17.30
N ALA A 713 -5.40 1.86 -17.51
CA ALA A 713 -5.83 0.48 -17.75
C ALA A 713 -5.07 -0.09 -18.97
N PRO A 714 -4.79 -1.41 -19.00
CA PRO A 714 -4.18 -2.03 -20.16
C PRO A 714 -5.17 -2.09 -21.34
N ASP A 715 -4.68 -1.88 -22.55
CA ASP A 715 -5.44 -2.05 -23.80
C ASP A 715 -4.59 -2.81 -24.82
N SER A 716 -5.20 -3.33 -25.88
CA SER A 716 -4.52 -4.21 -26.82
C SER A 716 -4.73 -3.80 -28.29
N GLY A 717 -3.71 -4.06 -29.09
CA GLY A 717 -3.78 -3.92 -30.54
C GLY A 717 -2.77 -4.83 -31.22
N TYR A 718 -2.78 -4.87 -32.54
CA TYR A 718 -1.92 -5.74 -33.32
C TYR A 718 -1.36 -5.00 -34.54
N SER A 719 -0.15 -5.35 -34.94
CA SER A 719 0.45 -4.94 -36.20
C SER A 719 0.06 -5.94 -37.30
N VAL A 720 0.04 -5.49 -38.55
CA VAL A 720 -0.24 -6.35 -39.71
C VAL A 720 0.86 -6.18 -40.74
N ASP A 721 1.53 -7.28 -41.10
CA ASP A 721 2.39 -7.26 -42.27
C ASP A 721 1.56 -7.47 -43.54
N ASN A 722 1.24 -6.37 -44.22
CA ASN A 722 0.43 -6.34 -45.43
C ASN A 722 1.21 -5.91 -46.68
N LEU A 723 2.54 -5.75 -46.58
CA LEU A 723 3.37 -5.32 -47.69
C LEU A 723 3.86 -6.51 -48.50
N SER A 724 3.53 -6.52 -49.79
CA SER A 724 3.99 -7.58 -50.70
C SER A 724 5.43 -7.34 -51.17
N PRO A 725 6.23 -8.40 -51.41
CA PRO A 725 7.57 -8.27 -51.98
C PRO A 725 7.58 -7.62 -53.37
N MET A 726 8.76 -7.18 -53.81
CA MET A 726 8.96 -6.72 -55.18
C MET A 726 8.74 -7.83 -56.21
N VAL A 727 8.19 -7.45 -57.37
CA VAL A 727 7.97 -8.34 -58.52
C VAL A 727 9.32 -8.82 -59.10
N PRO A 728 9.47 -10.12 -59.42
CA PRO A 728 10.65 -10.64 -60.12
C PRO A 728 10.86 -9.97 -61.49
N GLY A 729 12.02 -9.35 -61.70
CA GLY A 729 12.38 -8.62 -62.93
C GLY A 729 13.46 -9.29 -63.78
N ASP A 730 13.66 -8.79 -65.00
CA ASP A 730 14.69 -9.23 -65.97
C ASP A 730 14.68 -10.74 -66.25
N ILE A 731 13.49 -11.30 -66.45
CA ILE A 731 13.31 -12.73 -66.66
C ILE A 731 13.80 -13.12 -68.06
N ILE A 732 14.74 -14.05 -68.12
CA ILE A 732 15.29 -14.60 -69.35
C ILE A 732 15.00 -16.11 -69.39
N ALA A 733 14.44 -16.57 -70.50
CA ALA A 733 14.21 -17.99 -70.78
C ALA A 733 15.12 -18.45 -71.92
N THR A 734 15.85 -19.55 -71.71
CA THR A 734 16.77 -20.14 -72.72
C THR A 734 16.58 -21.64 -72.83
N GLU A 735 16.65 -22.17 -74.04
CA GLU A 735 16.66 -23.61 -74.30
C GLU A 735 18.07 -24.18 -74.01
N THR A 736 18.15 -25.29 -73.27
CA THR A 736 19.39 -26.00 -72.95
C THR A 736 19.19 -27.51 -73.10
N GLU A 737 20.27 -28.30 -73.02
CA GLU A 737 20.20 -29.77 -73.09
C GLU A 737 19.27 -30.39 -72.02
N THR A 738 19.05 -29.70 -70.90
CA THR A 738 18.22 -30.17 -69.79
C THR A 738 16.80 -29.59 -69.77
N GLY A 739 16.42 -28.83 -70.80
CA GLY A 739 15.10 -28.18 -70.93
C GLY A 739 15.16 -26.65 -70.93
N ALA A 740 14.07 -26.00 -70.52
CA ALA A 740 13.95 -24.54 -70.47
C ALA A 740 14.55 -23.99 -69.16
N VAL A 741 15.61 -23.19 -69.26
CA VAL A 741 16.23 -22.55 -68.10
C VAL A 741 15.77 -21.10 -68.01
N LEU A 742 15.12 -20.78 -66.90
CA LEU A 742 14.67 -19.45 -66.50
C LEU A 742 15.66 -18.84 -65.50
N ASN A 743 16.07 -17.59 -65.72
CA ASN A 743 16.86 -16.79 -64.77
C ASN A 743 16.20 -15.42 -64.58
N TRP A 744 16.26 -14.87 -63.37
CA TRP A 744 15.68 -13.55 -63.05
C TRP A 744 16.44 -12.85 -61.91
N ASN A 745 16.11 -11.59 -61.65
CA ASN A 745 16.66 -10.85 -60.52
C ASN A 745 15.91 -11.19 -59.22
N LYS A 746 16.67 -11.38 -58.13
CA LYS A 746 16.09 -11.59 -56.80
C LYS A 746 15.55 -10.26 -56.23
N PRO A 747 14.36 -10.23 -55.59
CA PRO A 747 13.89 -9.09 -54.81
C PRO A 747 14.90 -8.71 -53.72
N VAL A 748 14.97 -7.42 -53.41
CA VAL A 748 15.90 -6.88 -52.40
C VAL A 748 15.24 -6.85 -51.00
N ASP A 749 13.96 -7.23 -50.91
CA ASP A 749 13.17 -7.25 -49.68
C ASP A 749 13.77 -8.23 -48.65
N LYS A 750 13.92 -7.75 -47.41
CA LYS A 750 14.65 -8.47 -46.34
C LYS A 750 13.93 -9.73 -45.86
N ASP A 751 12.63 -9.78 -46.08
CA ASP A 751 11.69 -10.82 -45.68
C ASP A 751 11.24 -11.69 -46.85
N PHE A 752 11.92 -11.60 -48.01
CA PHE A 752 11.73 -12.53 -49.12
C PHE A 752 11.87 -14.00 -48.66
N ASN A 753 10.92 -14.83 -49.08
CA ASN A 753 10.87 -16.25 -48.76
C ASN A 753 11.12 -17.11 -50.01
N TYR A 754 10.23 -17.07 -51.01
CA TYR A 754 10.35 -17.90 -52.21
C TYR A 754 9.68 -17.28 -53.46
N PHE A 755 9.95 -17.85 -54.63
CA PHE A 755 9.28 -17.55 -55.90
C PHE A 755 8.28 -18.65 -56.27
N ALA A 756 7.13 -18.25 -56.82
CA ALA A 756 6.20 -19.13 -57.52
C ALA A 756 6.37 -18.96 -59.03
N ILE A 757 6.52 -20.06 -59.76
CA ILE A 757 6.64 -20.11 -61.22
C ILE A 757 5.34 -20.65 -61.78
N TYR A 758 4.71 -19.89 -62.67
CA TYR A 758 3.50 -20.27 -63.38
C TYR A 758 3.84 -20.54 -64.84
N ARG A 759 3.24 -21.60 -65.40
CA ARG A 759 3.48 -22.04 -66.78
C ARG A 759 2.17 -22.28 -67.51
N SER A 760 2.11 -21.88 -68.78
CA SER A 760 1.03 -22.27 -69.70
C SER A 760 1.55 -22.49 -71.12
N THR A 761 0.78 -23.20 -71.95
CA THR A 761 0.98 -23.27 -73.41
C THR A 761 0.10 -22.26 -74.16
N THR A 762 -0.69 -21.47 -73.43
CA THR A 762 -1.57 -20.42 -73.97
C THR A 762 -0.97 -19.05 -73.67
N SER A 763 -0.76 -18.24 -74.71
CA SER A 763 -0.29 -16.87 -74.54
C SER A 763 -1.31 -16.02 -73.78
N GLY A 764 -0.83 -15.14 -72.90
CA GLY A 764 -1.68 -14.22 -72.16
C GLY A 764 -2.46 -14.87 -71.02
N PHE A 765 -2.06 -16.07 -70.57
CA PHE A 765 -2.72 -16.74 -69.45
C PHE A 765 -2.66 -15.90 -68.18
N ASN A 766 -3.73 -15.96 -67.39
CA ASN A 766 -3.77 -15.31 -66.08
C ASN A 766 -3.26 -16.30 -65.01
N PRO A 767 -2.08 -16.07 -64.42
CA PRO A 767 -1.52 -16.97 -63.41
C PRO A 767 -2.38 -17.06 -62.13
N ALA A 768 -3.23 -16.06 -61.84
CA ALA A 768 -4.14 -16.09 -60.69
C ALA A 768 -5.20 -17.23 -60.76
N ASN A 769 -5.44 -17.79 -61.95
CA ASN A 769 -6.41 -18.87 -62.15
C ASN A 769 -5.74 -20.25 -62.28
N THR A 770 -4.44 -20.34 -61.98
CA THR A 770 -3.64 -21.56 -62.15
C THR A 770 -2.76 -21.78 -60.93
N GLU A 771 -2.66 -23.01 -60.47
CA GLU A 771 -1.70 -23.34 -59.42
C GLU A 771 -0.26 -23.12 -59.90
N PRO A 772 0.67 -22.71 -59.02
CA PRO A 772 2.08 -22.63 -59.34
C PRO A 772 2.58 -23.97 -59.89
N TYR A 773 3.27 -23.93 -61.02
CA TYR A 773 3.90 -25.11 -61.61
C TYR A 773 5.06 -25.59 -60.73
N ALA A 774 5.82 -24.65 -60.15
CA ALA A 774 6.90 -24.94 -59.21
C ALA A 774 7.14 -23.75 -58.29
N THR A 775 7.87 -23.98 -57.20
CA THR A 775 8.40 -22.93 -56.32
C THR A 775 9.91 -23.11 -56.13
N THR A 776 10.64 -22.01 -55.90
CA THR A 776 12.08 -22.06 -55.59
C THR A 776 12.53 -20.85 -54.76
N THR A 777 13.57 -21.02 -53.96
CA THR A 777 14.27 -19.93 -53.24
C THR A 777 15.41 -19.33 -54.06
N GLU A 778 15.83 -20.02 -55.12
CA GLU A 778 16.88 -19.60 -56.04
C GLU A 778 16.29 -18.67 -57.11
N ASN A 779 17.12 -17.77 -57.68
CA ASN A 779 16.72 -16.89 -58.78
C ASN A 779 16.86 -17.54 -60.17
N LYS A 780 16.74 -18.87 -60.19
CA LYS A 780 16.87 -19.74 -61.38
C LYS A 780 15.95 -20.94 -61.24
N PHE A 781 15.34 -21.34 -62.34
CA PHE A 781 14.54 -22.57 -62.44
C PHE A 781 14.80 -23.28 -63.77
N THR A 782 14.75 -24.61 -63.77
CA THR A 782 14.90 -25.43 -64.99
C THR A 782 13.64 -26.26 -65.17
N ASP A 783 12.86 -25.98 -66.22
CA ASP A 783 11.73 -26.82 -66.64
C ASP A 783 12.22 -27.89 -67.63
N SER A 784 12.43 -29.10 -67.11
CA SER A 784 12.81 -30.26 -67.94
C SER A 784 11.64 -30.91 -68.66
N ASN A 785 10.39 -30.52 -68.37
CA ASN A 785 9.18 -31.10 -68.96
C ASN A 785 8.65 -30.25 -70.12
N VAL A 786 9.52 -29.98 -71.08
CA VAL A 786 9.23 -29.20 -72.28
C VAL A 786 9.41 -30.06 -73.53
N ALA A 787 8.48 -29.98 -74.48
CA ALA A 787 8.49 -30.79 -75.69
C ALA A 787 8.86 -29.96 -76.93
N VAL A 788 9.64 -30.56 -77.83
CA VAL A 788 10.07 -29.96 -79.10
C VAL A 788 8.87 -29.56 -79.95
N GLY A 789 8.90 -28.36 -80.51
CA GLY A 789 7.84 -27.79 -81.33
C GLY A 789 6.77 -27.01 -80.56
N ASN A 790 6.80 -27.02 -79.22
CA ASN A 790 5.85 -26.27 -78.40
C ASN A 790 6.43 -24.94 -77.89
N SER A 791 5.55 -23.95 -77.73
CA SER A 791 5.83 -22.70 -77.03
C SER A 791 5.29 -22.76 -75.60
N TYR A 792 6.11 -22.35 -74.65
CA TYR A 792 5.76 -22.24 -73.23
C TYR A 792 5.84 -20.78 -72.80
N TYR A 793 4.85 -20.37 -72.02
CA TYR A 793 4.70 -19.03 -71.47
C TYR A 793 4.89 -19.11 -69.95
N TYR A 794 5.76 -18.27 -69.40
CA TYR A 794 6.06 -18.24 -67.97
C TYR A 794 5.79 -16.86 -67.38
N ARG A 795 5.29 -16.86 -66.14
CA ARG A 795 5.20 -15.68 -65.26
C ARG A 795 5.62 -16.10 -63.86
N LEU A 796 6.16 -15.16 -63.09
CA LEU A 796 6.69 -15.41 -61.75
C LEU A 796 6.08 -14.43 -60.75
N ALA A 797 5.89 -14.87 -59.50
CA ALA A 797 5.59 -14.02 -58.36
C ALA A 797 6.56 -14.33 -57.22
N ALA A 798 6.81 -13.35 -56.36
CA ALA A 798 7.60 -13.50 -55.14
C ALA A 798 6.67 -13.51 -53.91
N PHE A 799 7.05 -14.30 -52.90
CA PHE A 799 6.36 -14.39 -51.61
C PHE A 799 7.34 -14.05 -50.48
N ASP A 800 6.86 -13.35 -49.44
CA ASP A 800 7.61 -13.15 -48.19
C ASP A 800 7.31 -14.25 -47.14
N PHE A 801 7.92 -14.13 -45.96
CA PHE A 801 7.69 -15.02 -44.82
C PHE A 801 6.31 -14.85 -44.16
N SER A 802 5.60 -13.77 -44.48
CA SER A 802 4.25 -13.45 -44.00
C SER A 802 3.15 -13.97 -44.93
N GLY A 803 3.52 -14.44 -46.12
CA GLY A 803 2.64 -14.98 -47.14
C GLY A 803 2.05 -13.94 -48.07
N ASN A 804 2.59 -12.71 -48.13
CA ASN A 804 2.15 -11.72 -49.11
C ASN A 804 2.78 -12.03 -50.48
N GLU A 805 1.96 -11.93 -51.52
CA GLU A 805 2.33 -12.25 -52.91
C GLU A 805 2.56 -10.96 -53.70
N SER A 806 3.70 -10.85 -54.39
CA SER A 806 3.96 -9.75 -55.32
C SER A 806 2.99 -9.78 -56.50
N ALA A 807 2.86 -8.68 -57.23
CA ALA A 807 2.28 -8.77 -58.57
C ALA A 807 3.08 -9.76 -59.46
N PHE A 808 2.44 -10.30 -60.49
CA PHE A 808 3.11 -11.20 -61.43
C PHE A 808 4.08 -10.44 -62.34
N SER A 809 5.16 -11.10 -62.70
CA SER A 809 6.10 -10.61 -63.70
C SER A 809 5.46 -10.45 -65.08
N GLU A 810 6.18 -9.76 -65.95
CA GLU A 810 5.91 -9.82 -67.39
C GLU A 810 6.02 -11.26 -67.91
N GLN A 811 5.24 -11.55 -68.96
CA GLN A 811 5.23 -12.87 -69.57
C GLN A 811 6.46 -13.07 -70.45
N ILE A 812 7.21 -14.14 -70.21
CA ILE A 812 8.29 -14.60 -71.10
C ILE A 812 7.83 -15.80 -71.93
N THR A 813 8.29 -15.88 -73.19
CA THR A 813 7.95 -16.97 -74.11
C THR A 813 9.21 -17.71 -74.54
N LEU A 814 9.16 -19.04 -74.56
CA LEU A 814 10.21 -19.88 -75.11
C LEU A 814 9.62 -20.97 -76.00
N THR A 815 10.13 -21.11 -77.23
CA THR A 815 9.78 -22.19 -78.15
C THR A 815 10.93 -23.20 -78.21
N ILE A 816 10.63 -24.47 -77.99
CA ILE A 816 11.64 -25.54 -77.99
C ILE A 816 11.88 -26.01 -79.43
N THR A 817 13.11 -25.86 -79.92
CA THR A 817 13.46 -26.11 -81.34
C THR A 817 14.46 -27.25 -81.54
N ASN A 818 15.03 -27.79 -80.46
CA ASN A 818 16.01 -28.89 -80.46
C ASN A 818 17.29 -28.60 -81.28
N VAL A 819 17.61 -27.31 -81.48
CA VAL A 819 18.87 -26.90 -82.11
C VAL A 819 19.97 -26.97 -81.06
N LYS A 820 20.85 -27.96 -81.20
CA LYS A 820 22.04 -28.13 -80.35
C LYS A 820 23.06 -27.04 -80.67
N ASP A 821 23.33 -26.14 -79.72
CA ASP A 821 24.54 -25.32 -79.78
C ASP A 821 25.76 -26.24 -79.60
N ALA A 822 26.53 -26.41 -80.67
CA ALA A 822 27.73 -27.25 -80.63
C ALA A 822 28.77 -26.67 -79.65
N PRO A 823 29.36 -27.49 -78.75
CA PRO A 823 30.41 -27.02 -77.86
C PRO A 823 31.65 -26.64 -78.67
N LYS A 824 32.03 -25.35 -78.63
CA LYS A 824 33.29 -24.87 -79.21
C LYS A 824 34.47 -25.57 -78.52
N ALA A 825 35.44 -26.07 -79.29
CA ALA A 825 36.69 -26.62 -78.74
C ALA A 825 37.39 -25.59 -77.85
N ALA A 826 37.94 -26.02 -76.71
CA ALA A 826 38.49 -25.12 -75.69
C ALA A 826 39.67 -24.25 -76.16
N ILE A 827 40.43 -24.72 -77.17
CA ILE A 827 41.52 -23.96 -77.79
C ILE A 827 41.25 -23.83 -79.30
N PRO A 828 41.19 -22.61 -79.84
CA PRO A 828 40.94 -22.38 -81.26
C PRO A 828 42.18 -22.74 -82.10
N THR A 829 41.97 -23.36 -83.25
CA THR A 829 43.05 -23.70 -84.20
C THR A 829 43.59 -22.48 -84.97
N GLN A 830 42.89 -21.35 -84.89
CA GLN A 830 43.25 -20.11 -85.59
C GLN A 830 43.12 -18.89 -84.68
N PHE A 831 43.91 -17.86 -84.98
CA PHE A 831 43.75 -16.54 -84.38
C PHE A 831 42.47 -15.90 -84.92
N VAL A 832 41.46 -15.71 -84.07
CA VAL A 832 40.12 -15.25 -84.49
C VAL A 832 39.62 -14.11 -83.60
N LEU A 833 38.92 -13.16 -84.21
CA LEU A 833 38.17 -12.11 -83.54
C LEU A 833 36.71 -12.23 -83.97
N GLU A 834 35.84 -12.59 -83.04
CA GLU A 834 34.41 -12.77 -83.32
C GLU A 834 33.71 -11.41 -83.41
N GLN A 835 32.53 -11.42 -84.02
CA GLN A 835 31.63 -10.28 -83.98
C GLN A 835 31.13 -10.09 -82.54
N ASN A 836 31.23 -8.88 -82.00
CA ASN A 836 30.72 -8.54 -80.67
C ASN A 836 29.21 -8.80 -80.60
N PHE A 837 28.73 -9.26 -79.44
CA PHE A 837 27.31 -9.50 -79.19
C PHE A 837 26.87 -8.90 -77.85
N PRO A 838 25.75 -8.15 -77.82
CA PRO A 838 24.92 -7.75 -78.96
C PRO A 838 25.64 -6.74 -79.89
N ASN A 839 25.19 -6.62 -81.14
CA ASN A 839 25.60 -5.57 -82.09
C ASN A 839 24.43 -5.27 -83.07
N PRO A 840 23.78 -4.09 -83.01
CA PRO A 840 24.07 -2.94 -82.14
C PRO A 840 23.89 -3.23 -80.64
N PHE A 841 24.51 -2.45 -79.75
CA PHE A 841 24.45 -2.67 -78.29
C PHE A 841 24.13 -1.40 -77.49
N ASN A 842 23.56 -1.59 -76.29
CA ASN A 842 23.31 -0.54 -75.29
C ASN A 842 23.18 -1.15 -73.87
N PRO A 843 23.91 -0.71 -72.82
CA PRO A 843 25.11 0.12 -72.86
C PRO A 843 26.39 -0.70 -73.07
N SER A 844 26.33 -2.03 -73.02
CA SER A 844 27.52 -2.90 -73.06
C SER A 844 27.45 -4.01 -74.11
N THR A 845 28.60 -4.46 -74.58
CA THR A 845 28.76 -5.58 -75.51
C THR A 845 29.95 -6.46 -75.14
N LYS A 846 29.85 -7.75 -75.46
CA LYS A 846 30.92 -8.73 -75.23
C LYS A 846 31.70 -8.95 -76.53
N ILE A 847 33.01 -8.77 -76.46
CA ILE A 847 33.96 -9.05 -77.54
C ILE A 847 34.67 -10.36 -77.23
N THR A 848 34.51 -11.36 -78.10
CA THR A 848 35.14 -12.68 -77.95
C THR A 848 36.25 -12.84 -79.00
N PHE A 849 37.39 -13.38 -78.57
CA PHE A 849 38.51 -13.70 -79.46
C PHE A 849 39.20 -14.99 -79.05
N GLY A 850 39.87 -15.62 -80.01
CA GLY A 850 40.54 -16.89 -79.84
C GLY A 850 42.03 -16.82 -80.16
N LEU A 851 42.86 -17.39 -79.28
CA LEU A 851 44.31 -17.49 -79.44
C LEU A 851 44.75 -18.96 -79.56
N PRO A 852 45.47 -19.36 -80.63
CA PRO A 852 45.97 -20.73 -80.79
C PRO A 852 47.20 -21.04 -79.90
N SER A 853 47.90 -20.01 -79.42
CA SER A 853 49.12 -20.09 -78.60
C SER A 853 49.18 -18.93 -77.60
N SER A 854 49.93 -19.09 -76.50
CA SER A 854 50.09 -18.02 -75.51
C SER A 854 50.99 -16.90 -76.03
N GLU A 855 50.45 -15.68 -76.16
CA GLU A 855 51.13 -14.53 -76.78
C GLU A 855 50.77 -13.19 -76.12
N GLN A 856 51.66 -12.21 -76.28
CA GLN A 856 51.40 -10.83 -75.88
C GLN A 856 50.31 -10.24 -76.78
N THR A 857 49.16 -9.92 -76.18
CA THR A 857 47.94 -9.53 -76.89
C THR A 857 47.37 -8.22 -76.36
N THR A 858 46.94 -7.36 -77.26
CA THR A 858 46.31 -6.06 -76.97
C THR A 858 44.96 -5.97 -77.68
N ILE A 859 43.93 -5.56 -76.94
CA ILE A 859 42.58 -5.27 -77.47
C ILE A 859 42.21 -3.82 -77.15
N ALA A 860 41.89 -3.04 -78.18
CA ALA A 860 41.58 -1.62 -78.03
C ALA A 860 40.44 -1.17 -78.94
N ILE A 861 39.70 -0.18 -78.47
CA ILE A 861 38.60 0.47 -79.17
C ILE A 861 39.10 1.75 -79.85
N TYR A 862 38.64 1.99 -81.06
CA TYR A 862 38.96 3.13 -81.89
C TYR A 862 37.68 3.76 -82.45
N ASN A 863 37.70 5.08 -82.64
CA ASN A 863 36.65 5.77 -83.40
C ASN A 863 36.96 5.72 -84.91
N LEU A 864 36.04 6.22 -85.74
CA LEU A 864 36.19 6.25 -87.21
C LEU A 864 37.37 7.10 -87.70
N LEU A 865 37.87 8.03 -86.88
CA LEU A 865 39.07 8.84 -87.19
C LEU A 865 40.38 8.10 -86.86
N GLY A 866 40.31 6.85 -86.38
CA GLY A 866 41.47 6.07 -85.97
C GLY A 866 42.05 6.46 -84.61
N ALA A 867 41.38 7.35 -83.87
CA ALA A 867 41.81 7.71 -82.51
C ALA A 867 41.42 6.62 -81.52
N LYS A 868 42.37 6.24 -80.64
CA LYS A 868 42.15 5.22 -79.61
C LYS A 868 41.20 5.77 -78.53
N VAL A 869 40.03 5.14 -78.40
CA VAL A 869 38.97 5.50 -77.45
C VAL A 869 39.22 4.86 -76.09
N ARG A 870 39.49 3.54 -76.08
CA ARG A 870 39.76 2.79 -74.84
C ARG A 870 40.73 1.65 -75.09
N LEU A 871 41.67 1.45 -74.18
CA LEU A 871 42.44 0.22 -74.11
C LEU A 871 41.69 -0.74 -73.20
N LEU A 872 41.19 -1.86 -73.73
CA LEU A 872 40.40 -2.80 -72.94
C LEU A 872 41.29 -3.78 -72.16
N ALA A 873 42.35 -4.27 -72.80
CA ALA A 873 43.37 -5.09 -72.15
C ALA A 873 44.68 -5.06 -72.95
N SER A 874 45.79 -5.25 -72.24
CA SER A 874 47.12 -5.42 -72.81
C SER A 874 47.97 -6.28 -71.88
N GLY A 875 48.40 -7.45 -72.34
CA GLY A 875 49.12 -8.41 -71.49
C GLY A 875 49.44 -9.71 -72.21
N LYS A 876 50.04 -10.67 -71.50
CA LYS A 876 50.24 -12.03 -72.01
C LYS A 876 48.97 -12.85 -71.78
N PHE A 877 48.37 -13.38 -72.84
CA PHE A 877 47.18 -14.23 -72.77
C PHE A 877 47.57 -15.69 -73.04
N SER A 878 46.90 -16.65 -72.40
CA SER A 878 47.06 -18.09 -72.67
C SER A 878 46.35 -18.50 -73.96
N ALA A 879 46.69 -19.68 -74.51
CA ALA A 879 45.92 -20.27 -75.60
C ALA A 879 44.50 -20.59 -75.13
N GLY A 880 43.48 -20.28 -75.95
CA GLY A 880 42.08 -20.42 -75.59
C GLY A 880 41.18 -19.30 -76.14
N TYR A 881 39.88 -19.43 -75.90
CA TYR A 881 38.92 -18.34 -76.12
C TYR A 881 38.87 -17.40 -74.91
N HIS A 882 38.85 -16.10 -75.19
CA HIS A 882 38.79 -15.04 -74.20
C HIS A 882 37.63 -14.10 -74.54
N SER A 883 37.06 -13.48 -73.51
CA SER A 883 36.00 -12.49 -73.70
C SER A 883 36.24 -11.27 -72.84
N ILE A 884 36.01 -10.10 -73.41
CA ILE A 884 36.15 -8.81 -72.73
C ILE A 884 34.91 -7.97 -73.02
N VAL A 885 34.40 -7.29 -71.99
CA VAL A 885 33.23 -6.40 -72.10
C VAL A 885 33.69 -4.97 -72.35
N TRP A 886 33.01 -4.29 -73.27
CA TRP A 886 33.06 -2.84 -73.37
C TRP A 886 31.68 -2.25 -73.01
N ASP A 887 31.69 -1.22 -72.19
CA ASP A 887 30.54 -0.55 -71.55
C ASP A 887 30.20 0.81 -72.20
N GLY A 888 30.73 1.06 -73.41
CA GLY A 888 30.54 2.34 -74.10
C GLY A 888 31.28 3.52 -73.45
N ARG A 889 32.32 3.29 -72.63
CA ARG A 889 33.13 4.38 -72.02
C ARG A 889 34.54 4.51 -72.60
N ASP A 890 35.12 5.71 -72.53
CA ASP A 890 36.51 6.00 -72.87
C ASP A 890 37.48 5.67 -71.70
N ASN A 891 38.79 5.85 -71.89
CA ASN A 891 39.81 5.63 -70.85
C ASN A 891 39.65 6.52 -69.59
N ARG A 892 38.81 7.56 -69.63
CA ARG A 892 38.51 8.44 -68.48
C ARG A 892 37.18 8.07 -67.81
N GLY A 893 36.59 6.94 -68.18
CA GLY A 893 35.30 6.47 -67.64
C GLY A 893 34.08 7.24 -68.15
N ARG A 894 34.22 8.09 -69.18
CA ARG A 894 33.11 8.87 -69.72
C ARG A 894 32.41 8.11 -70.85
N VAL A 895 31.08 8.15 -70.88
CA VAL A 895 30.30 7.51 -71.95
C VAL A 895 30.60 8.21 -73.27
N VAL A 896 30.91 7.42 -74.31
CA VAL A 896 31.16 7.93 -75.66
C VAL A 896 29.85 8.16 -76.40
N GLY A 897 29.84 8.96 -77.47
CA GLY A 897 28.61 9.18 -78.25
C GLY A 897 28.13 7.90 -78.96
N PRO A 898 26.82 7.74 -79.21
CA PRO A 898 26.32 6.66 -80.06
C PRO A 898 26.95 6.76 -81.46
N GLY A 899 27.22 5.62 -82.09
CA GLY A 899 27.89 5.60 -83.39
C GLY A 899 28.68 4.32 -83.65
N ILE A 900 29.43 4.34 -84.75
CA ILE A 900 30.26 3.21 -85.19
C ILE A 900 31.63 3.30 -84.53
N TYR A 901 32.06 2.19 -83.94
CA TYR A 901 33.38 2.03 -83.36
C TYR A 901 34.06 0.80 -83.96
N LEU A 902 35.39 0.80 -83.94
CA LEU A 902 36.20 -0.34 -84.36
C LEU A 902 36.91 -0.92 -83.13
N TYR A 903 36.96 -2.24 -83.01
CA TYR A 903 37.79 -2.91 -82.02
C TYR A 903 38.87 -3.70 -82.74
N ARG A 904 40.10 -3.53 -82.26
CA ARG A 904 41.31 -4.10 -82.85
C ARG A 904 41.98 -5.03 -81.85
N LEU A 905 42.18 -6.27 -82.27
CA LEU A 905 42.98 -7.29 -81.59
C LEU A 905 44.34 -7.36 -82.26
N GLN A 906 45.41 -7.23 -81.49
CA GLN A 906 46.79 -7.40 -81.93
C GLN A 906 47.48 -8.44 -81.07
N SER A 907 48.08 -9.47 -81.70
CA SER A 907 48.88 -10.49 -81.01
C SER A 907 50.10 -10.83 -81.86
N GLY A 908 51.29 -10.56 -81.33
CA GLY A 908 52.54 -10.60 -82.12
C GLY A 908 52.49 -9.65 -83.32
N SER A 909 52.71 -10.19 -84.53
CA SER A 909 52.60 -9.47 -85.82
C SER A 909 51.19 -9.47 -86.43
N ARG A 910 50.23 -10.21 -85.84
CA ARG A 910 48.86 -10.37 -86.39
C ARG A 910 47.92 -9.31 -85.83
N ILE A 911 47.09 -8.75 -86.70
CA ILE A 911 46.09 -7.73 -86.36
C ILE A 911 44.76 -8.13 -86.99
N LEU A 912 43.68 -8.16 -86.19
CA LEU A 912 42.29 -8.29 -86.63
C LEU A 912 41.49 -7.09 -86.16
N VAL A 913 40.55 -6.62 -86.99
CA VAL A 913 39.69 -5.48 -86.70
C VAL A 913 38.27 -5.81 -87.12
N ASN A 914 37.31 -5.57 -86.22
CA ASN A 914 35.89 -5.67 -86.51
C ASN A 914 35.18 -4.36 -86.11
N LYS A 915 33.98 -4.15 -86.66
CA LYS A 915 33.14 -2.97 -86.38
C LYS A 915 32.02 -3.30 -85.40
N MET A 916 31.60 -2.31 -84.62
CA MET A 916 30.45 -2.37 -83.71
C MET A 916 29.65 -1.07 -83.74
N ILE A 917 28.37 -1.16 -83.42
CA ILE A 917 27.42 -0.05 -83.41
C ILE A 917 26.93 0.14 -81.98
N PHE A 918 27.27 1.27 -81.37
CA PHE A 918 26.79 1.65 -80.04
C PHE A 918 25.51 2.50 -80.18
N MET A 919 24.45 2.10 -79.48
CA MET A 919 23.17 2.82 -79.40
C MET A 919 22.95 3.37 -77.99
N LYS A 920 22.21 4.47 -77.91
CA LYS A 920 21.82 5.10 -76.66
C LYS A 920 20.48 4.57 -76.17
#